data_AF-A0A6J1B4I4-F1
#
_entry.id   AF-A0A6J1B4I4-F1
#
_cell.length_a   1.000
_cell.length_b   1.000
_cell.length_c   1.000
_cell.angle_alpha   90.00
_cell.angle_beta   90.00
_cell.angle_gamma   90.00
#
_symmetry.space_group_name_H-M   'P 1'
#
loop_
_entity.id
_entity.type
_entity.pdbx_description
1 polymer ?
#
loop_
_entity_poly.entity_id
_entity_poly.type
_entity_poly.pdbx_seq_one_letter_code
_entity_poly.pdbx_strand_id
1 'polypeptide(L)'
;MALKSFIQVHPDSHFPIQNLPYGAFKPEPAAPVRLGVAIGDYVLDLSEIAKAGLFDGPMLTGSDSFLQPTLNKFLALGRPAWKEARATLQKLLSATEPTLRDNADLKQKSLVPMRKVEMVLPMEIGDYTDFFSSMHHAKNCSIIFRGPQSPIPPNWFHLPIAYHGRASSIVISGTDITRPRGQGYPAGDSPPYFGPSLKLDFELEMAAVVGPGNELGKTIDVNEAADHVFGLVLMNDWSARDIQAWEYVPLGPFLGKSFGTTISPWIVTLDALEPFACEAPKQDPHPLPYLTEKKSKNYDIALEVQIKPSGQKDSSLVTRSNFKNLYWTVTQQLAHHTINGCNLRPGDLLGTGTISGPEPDSLGCLLELTWNGQKPLSLNGTPRKFLEDGDEVIFTGCCKGDGYNVGFGTCAGSTCHSLEILRAENAKQTMKPSRQFSHFGYSSSTTVTFTFHGDYSDSPPPQESKEIPVETPVPITVYLPQDIAAAKIQSAYRARVIRNLYKQISAVNSEADRLQLLIQRQETVDSIRSDDREKLRMNETLMRLLLKLDSVPGINPTVREARRKVSRRVVELQEIVDGISGAKLDGDDECFGRWGPRGIFSMRNWDEAVEEMEERLCRERGGPEMERFCAEYLGFRCLQRFLRE
;
A
#
# COMPACT_ATOMS: atom_id res chain seq x y z
N MET A 1 7.72 -45.83 -0.17
CA MET A 1 7.42 -45.74 -1.62
C MET A 1 6.62 -44.49 -1.87
N ALA A 2 6.87 -43.78 -2.97
CA ALA A 2 6.06 -42.62 -3.36
C ALA A 2 4.58 -43.03 -3.49
N LEU A 3 3.66 -42.19 -3.00
CA LEU A 3 2.23 -42.41 -3.17
C LEU A 3 1.89 -42.50 -4.66
N LYS A 4 1.05 -43.47 -5.03
CA LYS A 4 0.55 -43.67 -6.40
C LYS A 4 -0.96 -43.69 -6.40
N SER A 5 -1.58 -42.99 -7.35
CA SER A 5 -3.03 -43.01 -7.53
C SER A 5 -3.46 -44.10 -8.52
N PHE A 6 -4.71 -44.56 -8.41
CA PHE A 6 -5.33 -45.33 -9.50
C PHE A 6 -5.67 -44.44 -10.71
N ILE A 7 -5.75 -43.13 -10.51
CA ILE A 7 -5.86 -42.15 -11.59
C ILE A 7 -4.47 -41.98 -12.19
N GLN A 8 -4.35 -42.14 -13.51
CA GLN A 8 -3.10 -41.90 -14.20
C GLN A 8 -2.80 -40.40 -14.21
N VAL A 9 -1.61 -40.03 -13.71
CA VAL A 9 -1.16 -38.64 -13.64
C VAL A 9 0.18 -38.54 -14.36
N HIS A 10 0.29 -37.57 -15.27
CA HIS A 10 1.55 -37.28 -15.96
C HIS A 10 2.58 -36.73 -14.96
N PRO A 11 3.88 -37.08 -15.05
CA PRO A 11 4.90 -36.58 -14.12
C PRO A 11 4.99 -35.05 -14.04
N ASP A 12 4.70 -34.37 -15.16
CA ASP A 12 4.70 -32.91 -15.21
C ASP A 12 3.42 -32.25 -14.70
N SER A 13 2.38 -33.04 -14.39
CA SER A 13 1.10 -32.51 -13.89
C SER A 13 1.30 -31.74 -12.60
N HIS A 14 0.59 -30.63 -12.45
CA HIS A 14 0.55 -29.86 -11.21
C HIS A 14 -0.16 -30.63 -10.09
N PHE A 15 -0.98 -31.64 -10.41
CA PHE A 15 -1.95 -32.22 -9.49
C PHE A 15 -1.75 -33.73 -9.27
N PRO A 16 -0.57 -34.21 -8.83
CA PRO A 16 -0.43 -35.59 -8.40
C PRO A 16 -1.06 -35.80 -7.01
N ILE A 17 -1.12 -37.05 -6.58
CA ILE A 17 -1.68 -37.45 -5.26
C ILE A 17 -0.93 -36.83 -4.06
N GLN A 18 0.28 -36.33 -4.28
CA GLN A 18 1.07 -35.58 -3.30
C GLN A 18 0.56 -34.15 -3.12
N ASN A 19 -0.09 -33.55 -4.12
CA ASN A 19 -0.61 -32.19 -4.04
C ASN A 19 -1.98 -32.16 -3.36
N LEU A 20 -3.03 -32.59 -4.08
CA LEU A 20 -4.43 -32.55 -3.66
C LEU A 20 -4.88 -31.15 -3.17
N PRO A 21 -4.81 -30.11 -4.01
CA PRO A 21 -5.23 -28.77 -3.64
C PRO A 21 -6.75 -28.65 -3.67
N TYR A 22 -7.29 -27.73 -2.86
CA TYR A 22 -8.73 -27.53 -2.70
C TYR A 22 -9.21 -26.36 -3.55
N GLY A 23 -10.43 -26.46 -4.08
CA GLY A 23 -11.06 -25.41 -4.89
C GLY A 23 -12.58 -25.51 -4.87
N ALA A 24 -13.23 -24.53 -5.50
CA ALA A 24 -14.67 -24.53 -5.73
C ALA A 24 -14.95 -24.49 -7.23
N PHE A 25 -15.95 -25.24 -7.67
CA PHE A 25 -16.27 -25.38 -9.08
C PHE A 25 -17.77 -25.56 -9.30
N LYS A 26 -18.23 -25.26 -10.51
CA LYS A 26 -19.54 -25.69 -11.01
C LYS A 26 -19.32 -26.81 -12.03
N PRO A 27 -19.97 -27.98 -11.85
CA PRO A 27 -19.91 -29.05 -12.85
C PRO A 27 -20.46 -28.63 -14.22
N GLU A 28 -21.45 -27.73 -14.21
CA GLU A 28 -22.11 -27.13 -15.37
C GLU A 28 -22.50 -25.68 -15.01
N PRO A 29 -22.64 -24.75 -15.97
CA PRO A 29 -22.87 -23.33 -15.67
C PRO A 29 -24.07 -23.01 -14.76
N ALA A 30 -25.15 -23.79 -14.85
CA ALA A 30 -26.35 -23.63 -14.04
C ALA A 30 -26.35 -24.45 -12.74
N ALA A 31 -25.33 -25.29 -12.51
CA ALA A 31 -25.24 -26.13 -11.34
C ALA A 31 -24.82 -25.32 -10.10
N PRO A 32 -25.23 -25.75 -8.89
CA PRO A 32 -24.72 -25.15 -7.66
C PRO A 32 -23.20 -25.34 -7.55
N VAL A 33 -22.55 -24.40 -6.89
CA VAL A 33 -21.11 -24.48 -6.57
C VAL A 33 -20.87 -25.67 -5.64
N ARG A 34 -19.80 -26.41 -5.92
CA ARG A 34 -19.34 -27.56 -5.13
C ARG A 34 -17.86 -27.43 -4.81
N LEU A 35 -17.45 -28.09 -3.73
CA LEU A 35 -16.06 -28.13 -3.29
C LEU A 35 -15.36 -29.35 -3.88
N GLY A 36 -14.13 -29.17 -4.32
CA GLY A 36 -13.39 -30.19 -5.03
C GLY A 36 -11.90 -30.21 -4.70
N VAL A 37 -11.27 -31.33 -5.01
CA VAL A 37 -9.81 -31.49 -4.98
C VAL A 37 -9.29 -31.89 -6.35
N ALA A 38 -8.23 -31.24 -6.83
CA ALA A 38 -7.62 -31.58 -8.10
C ALA A 38 -6.76 -32.87 -8.03
N ILE A 39 -6.89 -33.73 -9.02
CA ILE A 39 -6.07 -34.94 -9.21
C ILE A 39 -5.94 -35.28 -10.70
N GLY A 40 -4.73 -35.17 -11.24
CA GLY A 40 -4.48 -35.24 -12.68
C GLY A 40 -5.34 -34.24 -13.45
N ASP A 41 -6.10 -34.72 -14.43
CA ASP A 41 -7.03 -33.91 -15.23
C ASP A 41 -8.46 -33.94 -14.70
N TYR A 42 -8.64 -34.32 -13.43
CA TYR A 42 -9.95 -34.46 -12.78
C TYR A 42 -10.06 -33.58 -11.55
N VAL A 43 -11.31 -33.27 -11.20
CA VAL A 43 -11.72 -32.74 -9.92
C VAL A 43 -12.50 -33.83 -9.20
N LEU A 44 -12.06 -34.19 -8.00
CA LEU A 44 -12.80 -35.05 -7.08
C LEU A 44 -13.82 -34.19 -6.31
N ASP A 45 -15.10 -34.39 -6.56
CA ASP A 45 -16.23 -33.72 -5.90
C ASP A 45 -16.36 -34.19 -4.44
N LEU A 46 -15.98 -33.32 -3.50
CA LEU A 46 -15.98 -33.63 -2.08
C LEU A 46 -17.40 -33.79 -1.53
N SER A 47 -18.41 -33.17 -2.17
CA SER A 47 -19.80 -33.30 -1.74
C SER A 47 -20.33 -34.71 -1.99
N GLU A 48 -19.93 -35.36 -3.08
CA GLU A 48 -20.30 -36.75 -3.38
C GLU A 48 -19.57 -37.74 -2.45
N ILE A 49 -18.30 -37.46 -2.11
CA ILE A 49 -17.55 -38.25 -1.12
C ILE A 49 -18.15 -38.12 0.28
N ALA A 50 -18.58 -36.91 0.67
CA ALA A 50 -19.26 -36.68 1.94
C ALA A 50 -20.64 -37.39 2.01
N LYS A 51 -21.46 -37.30 0.94
CA LYS A 51 -22.75 -38.02 0.86
C LYS A 51 -22.59 -39.54 0.91
N ALA A 52 -21.48 -40.06 0.40
CA ALA A 52 -21.14 -41.47 0.48
C ALA A 52 -20.67 -41.91 1.89
N GLY A 53 -20.54 -40.97 2.84
CA GLY A 53 -20.14 -41.27 4.22
C GLY A 53 -18.67 -41.64 4.38
N LEU A 54 -17.81 -41.25 3.42
CA LEU A 54 -16.39 -41.63 3.42
C LEU A 54 -15.49 -40.70 4.23
N PHE A 55 -16.03 -39.60 4.75
CA PHE A 55 -15.41 -38.77 5.78
C PHE A 55 -15.94 -39.20 7.16
N ASP A 56 -15.43 -40.33 7.65
CA ASP A 56 -15.86 -41.03 8.87
C ASP A 56 -14.88 -40.90 10.04
N GLY A 57 -13.92 -39.97 9.93
CA GLY A 57 -12.97 -39.67 10.99
C GLY A 57 -13.55 -38.75 12.08
N PRO A 58 -12.88 -38.64 13.23
CA PRO A 58 -13.41 -37.92 14.40
C PRO A 58 -13.65 -36.43 14.18
N MET A 59 -12.95 -35.79 13.23
CA MET A 59 -13.09 -34.36 12.97
C MET A 59 -14.16 -34.05 11.91
N LEU A 60 -14.40 -34.97 10.95
CA LEU A 60 -15.27 -34.74 9.80
C LEU A 60 -16.57 -35.53 9.82
N THR A 61 -16.70 -36.55 10.69
CA THR A 61 -17.95 -37.32 10.82
C THR A 61 -19.12 -36.39 11.13
N GLY A 62 -20.16 -36.44 10.29
CA GLY A 62 -21.36 -35.61 10.44
C GLY A 62 -21.15 -34.14 10.09
N SER A 63 -19.97 -33.74 9.62
CA SER A 63 -19.71 -32.39 9.11
C SER A 63 -20.37 -32.18 7.75
N ASP A 64 -21.05 -31.06 7.58
CA ASP A 64 -21.60 -30.58 6.30
C ASP A 64 -20.64 -29.60 5.61
N SER A 65 -19.39 -29.49 6.05
CA SER A 65 -18.41 -28.52 5.53
C SER A 65 -18.16 -28.68 4.03
N PHE A 66 -18.12 -29.92 3.50
CA PHE A 66 -18.00 -30.20 2.07
C PHE A 66 -19.32 -30.13 1.29
N LEU A 67 -20.43 -29.86 1.97
CA LEU A 67 -21.74 -29.59 1.35
C LEU A 67 -22.02 -28.08 1.21
N GLN A 68 -21.11 -27.23 1.70
CA GLN A 68 -21.18 -25.77 1.56
C GLN A 68 -20.72 -25.30 0.17
N PRO A 69 -21.14 -24.11 -0.29
CA PRO A 69 -20.68 -23.54 -1.55
C PRO A 69 -19.24 -22.97 -1.50
N THR A 70 -18.67 -22.81 -0.30
CA THR A 70 -17.37 -22.18 -0.06
C THR A 70 -16.56 -22.93 0.99
N LEU A 71 -15.22 -22.87 0.92
CA LEU A 71 -14.34 -23.57 1.86
C LEU A 71 -14.37 -23.00 3.28
N ASN A 72 -14.90 -21.80 3.53
CA ASN A 72 -14.81 -21.11 4.82
C ASN A 72 -15.18 -21.98 6.04
N LYS A 73 -16.24 -22.81 5.93
CA LYS A 73 -16.62 -23.72 7.03
C LYS A 73 -15.57 -24.80 7.29
N PHE A 74 -14.96 -25.35 6.24
CA PHE A 74 -13.86 -26.31 6.35
C PHE A 74 -12.56 -25.65 6.86
N LEU A 75 -12.26 -24.42 6.41
CA LEU A 75 -11.14 -23.61 6.90
C LEU A 75 -11.27 -23.37 8.42
N ALA A 76 -12.48 -23.11 8.92
CA ALA A 76 -12.74 -22.88 10.33
C ALA A 76 -12.46 -24.10 11.25
N LEU A 77 -12.48 -25.32 10.71
CA LEU A 77 -12.26 -26.54 11.51
C LEU A 77 -10.80 -26.73 11.96
N GLY A 78 -9.87 -26.06 11.27
CA GLY A 78 -8.45 -26.07 11.63
C GLY A 78 -7.70 -27.34 11.25
N ARG A 79 -6.39 -27.31 11.57
CA ARG A 79 -5.41 -28.27 11.09
C ARG A 79 -5.71 -29.75 11.35
N PRO A 80 -6.28 -30.16 12.51
CA PRO A 80 -6.65 -31.56 12.72
C PRO A 80 -7.63 -32.09 11.67
N ALA A 81 -8.66 -31.30 11.33
CA ALA A 81 -9.64 -31.67 10.31
C ALA A 81 -9.03 -31.68 8.90
N TRP A 82 -8.12 -30.75 8.60
CA TRP A 82 -7.44 -30.70 7.30
C TRP A 82 -6.54 -31.91 7.07
N LYS A 83 -5.82 -32.34 8.11
CA LYS A 83 -4.98 -33.55 8.07
C LYS A 83 -5.81 -34.81 7.91
N GLU A 84 -6.93 -34.90 8.62
CA GLU A 84 -7.89 -36.00 8.45
C GLU A 84 -8.42 -36.05 7.01
N ALA A 85 -8.92 -34.93 6.47
CA ALA A 85 -9.39 -34.85 5.09
C ALA A 85 -8.32 -35.29 4.10
N ARG A 86 -7.09 -34.76 4.23
CA ARG A 86 -5.96 -35.12 3.37
C ARG A 86 -5.63 -36.61 3.44
N ALA A 87 -5.58 -37.19 4.63
CA ALA A 87 -5.29 -38.61 4.81
C ALA A 87 -6.38 -39.49 4.17
N THR A 88 -7.65 -39.14 4.38
CA THR A 88 -8.80 -39.81 3.76
C THR A 88 -8.73 -39.73 2.23
N LEU A 89 -8.47 -38.55 1.68
CA LEU A 89 -8.36 -38.36 0.23
C LEU A 89 -7.19 -39.14 -0.38
N GLN A 90 -6.02 -39.12 0.26
CA GLN A 90 -4.86 -39.91 -0.18
C GLN A 90 -5.15 -41.42 -0.12
N LYS A 91 -5.86 -41.88 0.91
CA LYS A 91 -6.32 -43.27 1.00
C LYS A 91 -7.26 -43.59 -0.16
N LEU A 92 -8.36 -42.85 -0.32
CA LEU A 92 -9.38 -43.10 -1.35
C LEU A 92 -8.81 -43.06 -2.77
N LEU A 93 -7.86 -42.16 -3.04
CA LEU A 93 -7.24 -42.01 -4.35
C LEU A 93 -6.07 -42.97 -4.59
N SER A 94 -5.63 -43.73 -3.58
CA SER A 94 -4.51 -44.67 -3.68
C SER A 94 -4.76 -45.78 -4.70
N ALA A 95 -3.72 -46.19 -5.43
CA ALA A 95 -3.77 -47.31 -6.37
C ALA A 95 -4.21 -48.63 -5.73
N THR A 96 -4.01 -48.79 -4.42
CA THR A 96 -4.30 -50.02 -3.67
C THR A 96 -5.64 -50.00 -2.93
N GLU A 97 -6.36 -48.87 -2.90
CA GLU A 97 -7.60 -48.73 -2.13
C GLU A 97 -8.83 -49.00 -3.01
N PRO A 98 -9.59 -50.08 -2.76
CA PRO A 98 -10.75 -50.44 -3.59
C PRO A 98 -11.97 -49.53 -3.38
N THR A 99 -12.10 -48.87 -2.21
CA THR A 99 -13.34 -48.19 -1.80
C THR A 99 -13.87 -47.21 -2.86
N LEU A 100 -13.01 -46.36 -3.42
CA LEU A 100 -13.36 -45.52 -4.57
C LEU A 100 -12.96 -46.19 -5.90
N ARG A 101 -11.76 -46.80 -5.99
CA ARG A 101 -11.22 -47.37 -7.23
C ARG A 101 -12.14 -48.37 -7.90
N ASP A 102 -12.82 -49.23 -7.14
CA ASP A 102 -13.64 -50.34 -7.68
C ASP A 102 -15.14 -50.02 -7.66
N ASN A 103 -15.53 -48.87 -7.08
CA ASN A 103 -16.92 -48.40 -7.06
C ASN A 103 -17.23 -47.58 -8.32
N ALA A 104 -17.74 -48.24 -9.36
CA ALA A 104 -18.03 -47.61 -10.65
C ALA A 104 -19.00 -46.42 -10.55
N ASP A 105 -20.09 -46.58 -9.79
CA ASP A 105 -21.13 -45.57 -9.65
C ASP A 105 -20.61 -44.32 -8.93
N LEU A 106 -19.86 -44.50 -7.83
CA LEU A 106 -19.30 -43.37 -7.09
C LEU A 106 -18.24 -42.64 -7.92
N LYS A 107 -17.32 -43.37 -8.58
CA LYS A 107 -16.33 -42.74 -9.47
C LYS A 107 -16.98 -41.88 -10.55
N GLN A 108 -18.03 -42.39 -11.19
CA GLN A 108 -18.72 -41.66 -12.25
C GLN A 108 -19.35 -40.36 -11.74
N LYS A 109 -19.84 -40.36 -10.49
CA LYS A 109 -20.45 -39.17 -9.86
C LYS A 109 -19.42 -38.20 -9.30
N SER A 110 -18.33 -38.72 -8.72
CA SER A 110 -17.38 -37.91 -7.95
C SER A 110 -16.17 -37.44 -8.73
N LEU A 111 -15.82 -38.04 -9.88
CA LEU A 111 -14.68 -37.62 -10.70
C LEU A 111 -15.16 -36.86 -11.94
N VAL A 112 -15.03 -35.54 -11.91
CA VAL A 112 -15.43 -34.66 -13.00
C VAL A 112 -14.19 -34.23 -13.79
N PRO A 113 -14.15 -34.37 -15.13
CA PRO A 113 -13.02 -33.87 -15.92
C PRO A 113 -12.84 -32.36 -15.74
N MET A 114 -11.63 -31.92 -15.37
CA MET A 114 -11.33 -30.52 -15.03
C MET A 114 -11.63 -29.56 -16.19
N ARG A 115 -11.48 -30.01 -17.44
CA ARG A 115 -11.83 -29.23 -18.65
C ARG A 115 -13.32 -28.93 -18.82
N LYS A 116 -14.19 -29.60 -18.07
CA LYS A 116 -15.65 -29.43 -18.16
C LYS A 116 -16.21 -28.53 -17.07
N VAL A 117 -15.41 -28.20 -16.05
CA VAL A 117 -15.89 -27.42 -14.90
C VAL A 117 -15.57 -25.94 -15.08
N GLU A 118 -16.42 -25.11 -14.51
CA GLU A 118 -16.13 -23.69 -14.30
C GLU A 118 -15.56 -23.52 -12.90
N MET A 119 -14.31 -23.06 -12.79
CA MET A 119 -13.73 -22.71 -11.49
C MET A 119 -14.30 -21.38 -11.00
N VAL A 120 -14.58 -21.29 -9.71
CA VAL A 120 -15.05 -20.07 -9.04
C VAL A 120 -14.16 -19.77 -7.83
N LEU A 121 -14.32 -18.58 -7.22
CA LEU A 121 -13.60 -18.26 -5.99
C LEU A 121 -13.85 -19.34 -4.93
N PRO A 122 -12.78 -19.90 -4.32
CA PRO A 122 -12.91 -21.06 -3.43
C PRO A 122 -13.46 -20.72 -2.05
N MET A 123 -13.47 -19.44 -1.69
CA MET A 123 -13.91 -18.93 -0.40
C MET A 123 -14.54 -17.55 -0.54
N GLU A 124 -15.39 -17.20 0.42
CA GLU A 124 -15.74 -15.80 0.66
C GLU A 124 -14.56 -15.13 1.36
N ILE A 125 -13.99 -14.11 0.74
CA ILE A 125 -12.84 -13.39 1.28
C ILE A 125 -13.35 -12.24 2.11
N GLY A 126 -13.22 -12.35 3.43
CA GLY A 126 -13.72 -11.36 4.37
C GLY A 126 -12.89 -10.07 4.33
N ASP A 127 -11.58 -10.20 4.53
CA ASP A 127 -10.60 -9.13 4.41
C ASP A 127 -9.41 -9.60 3.55
N TYR A 128 -8.75 -8.63 2.91
CA TYR A 128 -7.53 -8.84 2.16
C TYR A 128 -6.49 -7.83 2.63
N THR A 129 -5.35 -8.33 3.09
CA THR A 129 -4.19 -7.51 3.46
C THR A 129 -3.03 -7.85 2.55
N ASP A 130 -2.37 -6.81 2.05
CA ASP A 130 -1.24 -6.94 1.14
C ASP A 130 0.05 -6.49 1.82
N PHE A 131 1.00 -7.40 1.95
CA PHE A 131 2.28 -7.13 2.58
C PHE A 131 3.31 -6.57 1.59
N PHE A 132 4.49 -6.23 2.08
CA PHE A 132 5.59 -5.75 1.25
C PHE A 132 6.89 -6.50 1.59
N SER A 133 6.87 -7.83 1.48
CA SER A 133 7.84 -8.70 2.19
C SER A 133 9.07 -9.15 1.38
N SER A 134 9.21 -8.77 0.11
CA SER A 134 10.43 -9.02 -0.67
C SER A 134 11.45 -7.89 -0.49
N MET A 135 12.63 -8.23 0.03
CA MET A 135 13.73 -7.27 0.19
C MET A 135 14.22 -6.74 -1.17
N HIS A 136 14.29 -7.60 -2.19
CA HIS A 136 14.73 -7.22 -3.52
C HIS A 136 13.78 -6.21 -4.14
N HIS A 137 12.47 -6.46 -4.03
CA HIS A 137 11.45 -5.53 -4.52
C HIS A 137 11.51 -4.18 -3.78
N ALA A 138 11.61 -4.20 -2.45
CA ALA A 138 11.75 -2.99 -1.63
C ALA A 138 13.00 -2.17 -2.00
N LYS A 139 14.13 -2.84 -2.25
CA LYS A 139 15.38 -2.22 -2.71
C LYS A 139 15.21 -1.58 -4.08
N ASN A 140 14.65 -2.32 -5.04
CA ASN A 140 14.45 -1.83 -6.41
C ASN A 140 13.52 -0.61 -6.43
N CYS A 141 12.38 -0.66 -5.73
CA CYS A 141 11.49 0.48 -5.59
C CYS A 141 12.19 1.70 -4.98
N SER A 142 12.99 1.51 -3.92
CA SER A 142 13.75 2.60 -3.30
C SER A 142 14.70 3.25 -4.29
N ILE A 143 15.41 2.45 -5.11
CA ILE A 143 16.32 2.96 -6.13
C ILE A 143 15.57 3.67 -7.25
N ILE A 144 14.51 3.07 -7.78
CA ILE A 144 13.73 3.62 -8.90
C ILE A 144 13.10 4.97 -8.55
N PHE A 145 12.55 5.10 -7.34
CA PHE A 145 11.84 6.31 -6.93
C PHE A 145 12.71 7.37 -6.25
N ARG A 146 13.77 6.96 -5.53
CA ARG A 146 14.57 7.87 -4.70
C ARG A 146 16.06 7.91 -5.10
N GLY A 147 16.47 7.09 -6.07
CA GLY A 147 17.84 7.09 -6.63
C GLY A 147 18.79 6.04 -6.03
N PRO A 148 19.97 5.82 -6.63
CA PRO A 148 20.87 4.69 -6.37
C PRO A 148 21.39 4.55 -4.93
N GLN A 149 21.48 5.66 -4.20
CA GLN A 149 22.00 5.69 -2.82
C GLN A 149 20.90 5.64 -1.76
N SER A 150 19.63 5.51 -2.19
CA SER A 150 18.51 5.53 -1.26
C SER A 150 18.32 4.18 -0.58
N PRO A 151 18.46 4.08 0.75
CA PRO A 151 18.25 2.85 1.47
C PRO A 151 16.76 2.49 1.53
N ILE A 152 16.49 1.20 1.77
CA ILE A 152 15.16 0.76 2.20
C ILE A 152 14.82 1.49 3.52
N PRO A 153 13.58 1.97 3.71
CA PRO A 153 13.15 2.56 4.98
C PRO A 153 13.48 1.66 6.19
N PRO A 154 14.05 2.20 7.29
CA PRO A 154 14.52 1.37 8.42
C PRO A 154 13.45 0.46 9.03
N ASN A 155 12.20 0.94 9.11
CA ASN A 155 11.08 0.17 9.68
C ASN A 155 10.80 -1.14 8.92
N TRP A 156 11.12 -1.21 7.63
CA TRP A 156 10.92 -2.40 6.80
C TRP A 156 11.67 -3.63 7.32
N PHE A 157 12.84 -3.43 7.93
CA PHE A 157 13.64 -4.51 8.53
C PHE A 157 13.20 -4.87 9.96
N HIS A 158 12.25 -4.14 10.55
CA HIS A 158 11.78 -4.36 11.92
C HIS A 158 10.37 -4.93 12.01
N LEU A 159 9.56 -4.75 10.96
CA LEU A 159 8.22 -5.31 10.87
C LEU A 159 7.81 -5.56 9.41
N PRO A 160 6.98 -6.58 9.14
CA PRO A 160 6.42 -6.81 7.82
C PRO A 160 5.33 -5.76 7.52
N ILE A 161 5.72 -4.69 6.81
CA ILE A 161 4.82 -3.59 6.43
C ILE A 161 3.70 -4.13 5.52
N ALA A 162 2.47 -3.66 5.75
CA ALA A 162 1.30 -4.03 4.97
C ALA A 162 0.28 -2.88 4.89
N TYR A 163 -0.73 -3.06 4.04
CA TYR A 163 -1.93 -2.24 3.97
C TYR A 163 -3.15 -3.11 3.68
N HIS A 164 -4.34 -2.65 4.08
CA HIS A 164 -5.58 -3.33 3.70
C HIS A 164 -5.84 -3.12 2.20
N GLY A 165 -5.96 -4.21 1.46
CA GLY A 165 -6.37 -4.24 0.07
C GLY A 165 -7.89 -4.19 -0.07
N ARG A 166 -8.40 -4.56 -1.26
CA ARG A 166 -9.83 -4.54 -1.56
C ARG A 166 -10.37 -5.94 -1.86
N ALA A 167 -11.00 -6.56 -0.87
CA ALA A 167 -11.57 -7.91 -1.02
C ALA A 167 -12.61 -8.03 -2.15
N SER A 168 -13.44 -7.00 -2.35
CA SER A 168 -14.54 -7.06 -3.34
C SER A 168 -14.08 -7.12 -4.81
N SER A 169 -12.83 -6.77 -5.09
CA SER A 169 -12.23 -6.77 -6.43
C SER A 169 -11.28 -7.94 -6.64
N ILE A 170 -11.28 -8.92 -5.74
CA ILE A 170 -10.56 -10.18 -5.94
C ILE A 170 -11.38 -11.05 -6.88
N VAL A 171 -10.75 -11.49 -7.96
CA VAL A 171 -11.38 -12.29 -9.02
C VAL A 171 -10.59 -13.57 -9.27
N ILE A 172 -11.27 -14.56 -9.83
CA ILE A 172 -10.66 -15.85 -10.15
C ILE A 172 -9.84 -15.74 -11.44
N SER A 173 -8.78 -16.54 -11.55
CA SER A 173 -7.98 -16.74 -12.77
C SER A 173 -8.87 -16.91 -14.02
N GLY A 174 -8.50 -16.21 -15.09
CA GLY A 174 -9.24 -16.14 -16.36
C GLY A 174 -10.21 -14.95 -16.46
N THR A 175 -10.37 -14.15 -15.40
CA THR A 175 -11.20 -12.94 -15.44
C THR A 175 -10.45 -11.79 -16.13
N ASP A 176 -11.09 -11.14 -17.10
CA ASP A 176 -10.54 -9.96 -17.76
C ASP A 176 -10.48 -8.75 -16.81
N ILE A 177 -9.41 -7.96 -16.92
CA ILE A 177 -9.16 -6.77 -16.10
C ILE A 177 -9.27 -5.52 -16.96
N THR A 178 -10.29 -4.72 -16.72
CA THR A 178 -10.46 -3.43 -17.41
C THR A 178 -9.40 -2.44 -16.95
N ARG A 179 -8.70 -1.83 -17.91
CA ARG A 179 -7.74 -0.75 -17.62
C ARG A 179 -8.43 0.35 -16.80
N PRO A 180 -7.93 0.64 -15.59
CA PRO A 180 -8.58 1.61 -14.71
C PRO A 180 -8.40 3.01 -15.26
N ARG A 181 -9.36 3.87 -14.93
CA ARG A 181 -9.28 5.32 -15.14
C ARG A 181 -9.07 5.98 -13.79
N GLY A 182 -8.22 6.99 -13.76
CA GLY A 182 -7.96 7.72 -12.53
C GLY A 182 -7.22 9.02 -12.80
N GLN A 183 -6.83 9.67 -11.70
CA GLN A 183 -6.00 10.86 -11.74
C GLN A 183 -4.53 10.48 -11.70
N GLY A 184 -3.68 11.22 -12.39
CA GLY A 184 -2.24 11.14 -12.19
C GLY A 184 -1.59 12.51 -12.13
N TYR A 185 -0.26 12.52 -11.95
CA TYR A 185 0.49 13.75 -11.69
C TYR A 185 0.25 14.84 -12.74
N PRO A 186 0.18 16.11 -12.31
CA PRO A 186 0.21 17.24 -13.22
C PRO A 186 1.54 17.29 -13.99
N ALA A 187 1.45 17.62 -15.29
CA ALA A 187 2.63 17.88 -16.12
C ALA A 187 2.94 19.39 -16.10
N GLY A 188 3.99 19.78 -15.38
CA GLY A 188 4.36 21.19 -15.21
C GLY A 188 3.30 21.96 -14.43
N ASP A 189 2.79 23.04 -15.05
CA ASP A 189 1.74 23.90 -14.48
C ASP A 189 0.31 23.45 -14.85
N SER A 190 0.16 22.32 -15.54
CA SER A 190 -1.15 21.77 -15.90
C SER A 190 -1.87 21.20 -14.67
N PRO A 191 -3.22 21.13 -14.64
CA PRO A 191 -3.93 20.36 -13.62
C PRO A 191 -3.58 18.86 -13.70
N PRO A 192 -3.85 18.07 -12.65
CA PRO A 192 -3.76 16.61 -12.72
C PRO A 192 -4.52 16.07 -13.92
N TYR A 193 -3.95 15.08 -14.62
CA TYR A 193 -4.64 14.45 -15.74
C TYR A 193 -5.72 13.50 -15.20
N PHE A 194 -6.81 13.30 -15.96
CA PHE A 194 -7.79 12.24 -15.70
C PHE A 194 -8.01 11.41 -16.96
N GLY A 195 -7.79 10.10 -16.89
CA GLY A 195 -7.83 9.22 -18.06
C GLY A 195 -7.50 7.76 -17.73
N PRO A 196 -7.42 6.90 -18.74
CA PRO A 196 -6.94 5.53 -18.57
C PRO A 196 -5.48 5.54 -18.07
N SER A 197 -5.13 4.58 -17.20
CA SER A 197 -3.77 4.44 -16.69
C SER A 197 -2.77 4.22 -17.84
N LEU A 198 -1.66 4.95 -17.81
CA LEU A 198 -0.55 4.87 -18.74
C LEU A 198 0.53 3.87 -18.29
N LYS A 199 0.45 3.39 -17.03
CA LYS A 199 1.45 2.52 -16.40
C LYS A 199 0.78 1.34 -15.69
N LEU A 200 0.02 0.55 -16.44
CA LEU A 200 -0.60 -0.67 -15.94
C LEU A 200 0.45 -1.79 -15.80
N ASP A 201 0.44 -2.47 -14.68
CA ASP A 201 1.46 -3.45 -14.31
C ASP A 201 0.82 -4.67 -13.65
N PHE A 202 1.56 -5.78 -13.67
CA PHE A 202 1.31 -6.95 -12.84
C PHE A 202 2.21 -6.90 -11.61
N GLU A 203 1.83 -7.61 -10.54
CA GLU A 203 2.69 -7.88 -9.40
C GLU A 203 2.67 -9.37 -9.10
N LEU A 204 3.82 -10.03 -9.28
CA LEU A 204 3.99 -11.46 -9.00
C LEU A 204 3.92 -11.69 -7.51
N GLU A 205 2.83 -12.28 -7.04
CA GLU A 205 2.62 -12.57 -5.64
C GLU A 205 2.16 -14.00 -5.39
N MET A 206 2.26 -14.40 -4.13
CA MET A 206 1.44 -15.47 -3.58
C MET A 206 0.59 -14.89 -2.46
N ALA A 207 -0.42 -15.63 -2.04
CA ALA A 207 -1.22 -15.23 -0.90
C ALA A 207 -1.53 -16.41 0.02
N ALA A 208 -1.41 -16.18 1.32
CA ALA A 208 -1.78 -17.14 2.34
C ALA A 208 -3.28 -17.06 2.63
N VAL A 209 -3.92 -18.23 2.69
CA VAL A 209 -5.33 -18.36 3.05
C VAL A 209 -5.45 -18.67 4.54
N VAL A 210 -6.13 -17.80 5.27
CA VAL A 210 -6.37 -17.99 6.70
C VAL A 210 -7.35 -19.14 6.94
N GLY A 211 -6.95 -20.05 7.82
CA GLY A 211 -7.74 -21.14 8.38
C GLY A 211 -8.60 -20.68 9.55
N PRO A 212 -8.45 -21.24 10.77
CA PRO A 212 -9.05 -20.63 11.95
C PRO A 212 -8.53 -19.21 12.14
N GLY A 213 -9.43 -18.30 12.44
CA GLY A 213 -9.07 -16.94 12.85
C GLY A 213 -8.62 -16.88 14.31
N ASN A 214 -8.71 -15.69 14.88
CA ASN A 214 -8.56 -15.40 16.30
C ASN A 214 -9.73 -14.53 16.78
N GLU A 215 -9.98 -14.53 18.08
CA GLU A 215 -10.94 -13.58 18.65
C GLU A 215 -10.33 -12.17 18.67
N LEU A 216 -11.18 -11.14 18.53
CA LEU A 216 -10.75 -9.74 18.63
C LEU A 216 -10.08 -9.49 19.99
N GLY A 217 -8.89 -8.90 19.96
CA GLY A 217 -8.05 -8.66 21.14
C GLY A 217 -7.13 -9.81 21.52
N LYS A 218 -7.24 -10.99 20.90
CA LYS A 218 -6.32 -12.13 21.13
C LYS A 218 -5.30 -12.23 20.00
N THR A 219 -4.02 -12.28 20.32
CA THR A 219 -2.93 -12.39 19.34
C THR A 219 -2.68 -13.85 18.97
N ILE A 220 -2.07 -14.10 17.80
CA ILE A 220 -1.55 -15.41 17.41
C ILE A 220 -0.03 -15.40 17.57
N ASP A 221 0.53 -16.34 18.34
CA ASP A 221 1.99 -16.48 18.48
C ASP A 221 2.60 -16.92 17.14
N VAL A 222 3.77 -16.36 16.80
CA VAL A 222 4.45 -16.66 15.53
C VAL A 222 4.76 -18.16 15.36
N ASN A 223 4.94 -18.89 16.46
CA ASN A 223 5.19 -20.33 16.43
C ASN A 223 3.92 -21.18 16.30
N GLU A 224 2.75 -20.57 16.45
CA GLU A 224 1.42 -21.19 16.24
C GLU A 224 0.80 -20.74 14.91
N ALA A 225 1.30 -19.65 14.31
CA ALA A 225 0.79 -19.06 13.07
C ALA A 225 0.63 -20.05 11.91
N ALA A 226 1.49 -21.07 11.81
CA ALA A 226 1.40 -22.08 10.76
C ALA A 226 0.11 -22.92 10.84
N ASP A 227 -0.48 -23.08 12.03
CA ASP A 227 -1.75 -23.80 12.22
C ASP A 227 -2.97 -22.95 11.82
N HIS A 228 -2.76 -21.64 11.61
CA HIS A 228 -3.74 -20.68 11.12
C HIS A 228 -3.64 -20.40 9.61
N VAL A 229 -2.65 -20.97 8.92
CA VAL A 229 -2.51 -20.87 7.46
C VAL A 229 -2.90 -22.20 6.83
N PHE A 230 -4.01 -22.21 6.08
CA PHE A 230 -4.48 -23.42 5.41
C PHE A 230 -3.57 -23.80 4.24
N GLY A 231 -3.23 -22.81 3.41
CA GLY A 231 -2.46 -23.02 2.20
C GLY A 231 -2.16 -21.71 1.48
N LEU A 232 -1.59 -21.84 0.28
CA LEU A 232 -1.20 -20.73 -0.57
C LEU A 232 -1.93 -20.78 -1.92
N VAL A 233 -2.10 -19.61 -2.53
CA VAL A 233 -2.51 -19.42 -3.93
C VAL A 233 -1.50 -18.50 -4.64
N LEU A 234 -1.43 -18.58 -5.97
CA LEU A 234 -0.81 -17.51 -6.76
C LEU A 234 -1.73 -16.29 -6.76
N MET A 235 -1.15 -15.10 -6.75
CA MET A 235 -1.89 -13.84 -6.78
C MET A 235 -1.22 -12.84 -7.73
N ASN A 236 -2.03 -12.13 -8.51
CA ASN A 236 -1.61 -10.96 -9.30
C ASN A 236 -2.32 -9.73 -8.76
N ASP A 237 -1.57 -8.84 -8.10
CA ASP A 237 -2.09 -7.56 -7.63
C ASP A 237 -1.90 -6.46 -8.68
N TRP A 238 -2.88 -6.36 -9.59
CA TRP A 238 -2.81 -5.46 -10.73
C TRP A 238 -2.64 -4.02 -10.27
N SER A 239 -1.71 -3.31 -10.91
CA SER A 239 -1.23 -2.03 -10.40
C SER A 239 -1.23 -0.96 -11.47
N ALA A 240 -1.98 0.12 -11.25
CA ALA A 240 -1.94 1.33 -12.06
C ALA A 240 -0.97 2.33 -11.44
N ARG A 241 0.31 2.22 -11.81
CA ARG A 241 1.42 2.86 -11.10
C ARG A 241 1.41 4.37 -11.12
N ASP A 242 0.84 4.96 -12.17
CA ASP A 242 0.69 6.40 -12.32
C ASP A 242 -0.45 6.97 -11.46
N ILE A 243 -1.57 6.24 -11.34
CA ILE A 243 -2.66 6.57 -10.41
C ILE A 243 -2.14 6.43 -8.97
N GLN A 244 -1.53 5.29 -8.66
CA GLN A 244 -0.97 5.00 -7.34
C GLN A 244 0.01 6.09 -6.91
N ALA A 245 0.95 6.47 -7.79
CA ALA A 245 1.98 7.44 -7.44
C ALA A 245 1.40 8.81 -7.06
N TRP A 246 0.26 9.20 -7.64
CA TRP A 246 -0.41 10.47 -7.35
C TRP A 246 -1.19 10.44 -6.01
N GLU A 247 -1.84 9.32 -5.69
CA GLU A 247 -2.77 9.24 -4.56
C GLU A 247 -2.13 8.77 -3.24
N TYR A 248 -1.04 7.97 -3.31
CA TYR A 248 -0.68 7.13 -2.16
C TYR A 248 -0.13 7.90 -0.94
N VAL A 249 0.28 9.17 -1.12
CA VAL A 249 0.79 9.96 -0.01
C VAL A 249 -0.35 10.78 0.62
N PRO A 250 -0.60 10.66 1.94
CA PRO A 250 0.13 9.87 2.94
C PRO A 250 -0.49 8.51 3.30
N LEU A 251 -1.62 8.13 2.68
CA LEU A 251 -2.51 7.08 3.20
C LEU A 251 -2.24 5.67 2.67
N GLY A 252 -1.30 5.50 1.74
CA GLY A 252 -1.02 4.22 1.08
C GLY A 252 -1.79 4.03 -0.22
N PRO A 253 -1.53 2.93 -0.96
CA PRO A 253 -2.19 2.62 -2.23
C PRO A 253 -3.72 2.48 -2.09
N PHE A 254 -4.48 2.91 -3.09
CA PHE A 254 -5.94 2.81 -3.08
C PHE A 254 -6.54 2.47 -4.46
N LEU A 255 -6.88 3.45 -5.29
CA LEU A 255 -7.43 3.23 -6.65
C LEU A 255 -6.38 2.67 -7.62
N GLY A 256 -5.10 2.86 -7.32
CA GLY A 256 -3.99 2.24 -8.03
C GLY A 256 -3.94 0.72 -7.91
N LYS A 257 -4.73 0.11 -7.01
CA LYS A 257 -4.77 -1.34 -6.72
C LYS A 257 -6.18 -1.93 -6.77
N SER A 258 -7.16 -1.25 -6.15
CA SER A 258 -8.52 -1.76 -5.91
C SER A 258 -9.41 -2.01 -7.15
N PHE A 259 -8.88 -1.87 -8.37
CA PHE A 259 -9.61 -2.16 -9.61
C PHE A 259 -9.59 -3.63 -9.98
N GLY A 260 -8.64 -4.43 -9.47
CA GLY A 260 -8.61 -5.85 -9.70
C GLY A 260 -7.40 -6.54 -9.06
N THR A 261 -7.64 -7.67 -8.42
CA THR A 261 -6.61 -8.59 -7.93
C THR A 261 -7.02 -10.00 -8.36
N THR A 262 -6.15 -10.77 -9.01
CA THR A 262 -6.49 -12.12 -9.49
C THR A 262 -5.84 -13.18 -8.63
N ILE A 263 -6.54 -14.28 -8.31
CA ILE A 263 -5.95 -15.45 -7.63
C ILE A 263 -6.11 -16.74 -8.45
N SER A 264 -5.16 -17.67 -8.30
CA SER A 264 -5.30 -19.04 -8.83
C SER A 264 -6.42 -19.80 -8.12
N PRO A 265 -7.14 -20.71 -8.81
CA PRO A 265 -8.33 -21.36 -8.26
C PRO A 265 -8.07 -22.48 -7.25
N TRP A 266 -6.83 -22.96 -7.17
CA TRP A 266 -6.46 -24.11 -6.35
C TRP A 266 -5.60 -23.67 -5.16
N ILE A 267 -6.10 -23.92 -3.95
CA ILE A 267 -5.36 -23.66 -2.70
C ILE A 267 -4.50 -24.88 -2.39
N VAL A 268 -3.18 -24.73 -2.52
CA VAL A 268 -2.21 -25.77 -2.18
C VAL A 268 -1.92 -25.69 -0.68
N THR A 269 -2.17 -26.78 0.05
CA THR A 269 -2.06 -26.77 1.52
C THR A 269 -0.60 -26.71 1.98
N LEU A 270 -0.35 -26.13 3.16
CA LEU A 270 1.00 -26.14 3.74
C LEU A 270 1.53 -27.56 3.95
N ASP A 271 0.67 -28.52 4.31
CA ASP A 271 1.06 -29.92 4.45
C ASP A 271 1.50 -30.56 3.10
N ALA A 272 1.04 -30.06 1.95
CA ALA A 272 1.54 -30.47 0.63
C ALA A 272 2.89 -29.82 0.28
N LEU A 273 3.19 -28.66 0.88
CA LEU A 273 4.41 -27.90 0.66
C LEU A 273 5.55 -28.31 1.61
N GLU A 274 5.27 -28.99 2.73
CA GLU A 274 6.27 -29.39 3.73
C GLU A 274 7.50 -30.12 3.14
N PRO A 275 7.38 -31.03 2.15
CA PRO A 275 8.55 -31.67 1.53
C PRO A 275 9.52 -30.69 0.84
N PHE A 276 9.07 -29.48 0.55
CA PHE A 276 9.82 -28.42 -0.13
C PHE A 276 10.20 -27.28 0.82
N ALA A 277 10.03 -27.47 2.14
CA ALA A 277 10.45 -26.49 3.13
C ALA A 277 11.97 -26.28 3.08
N CYS A 278 12.40 -25.02 3.10
CA CYS A 278 13.80 -24.61 3.13
C CYS A 278 14.03 -23.56 4.22
N GLU A 279 15.30 -23.29 4.55
CA GLU A 279 15.64 -22.19 5.46
C GLU A 279 15.16 -20.86 4.87
N ALA A 280 14.53 -20.01 5.69
CA ALA A 280 14.16 -18.66 5.28
C ALA A 280 15.42 -17.78 5.18
N PRO A 281 15.38 -16.68 4.40
CA PRO A 281 16.48 -15.71 4.35
C PRO A 281 16.85 -15.21 5.75
N LYS A 282 18.16 -15.05 6.01
CA LYS A 282 18.64 -14.53 7.29
C LYS A 282 18.21 -13.07 7.46
N GLN A 283 17.66 -12.78 8.63
CA GLN A 283 17.18 -11.44 8.99
C GLN A 283 18.23 -10.70 9.81
N ASP A 284 18.67 -9.55 9.29
CA ASP A 284 19.55 -8.59 9.97
C ASP A 284 18.94 -7.18 9.83
N PRO A 285 18.65 -6.47 10.94
CA PRO A 285 18.77 -6.90 12.34
C PRO A 285 17.86 -8.09 12.69
N HIS A 286 18.20 -8.77 13.79
CA HIS A 286 17.33 -9.81 14.34
C HIS A 286 15.96 -9.20 14.74
N PRO A 287 14.83 -9.83 14.37
CA PRO A 287 13.51 -9.32 14.73
C PRO A 287 13.28 -9.26 16.25
N LEU A 288 12.28 -8.48 16.65
CA LEU A 288 11.79 -8.48 18.03
C LEU A 288 11.19 -9.86 18.39
N PRO A 289 11.14 -10.23 19.69
CA PRO A 289 10.76 -11.59 20.12
C PRO A 289 9.43 -12.11 19.58
N TYR A 290 8.44 -11.24 19.35
CA TYR A 290 7.13 -11.65 18.83
C TYR A 290 7.16 -12.11 17.35
N LEU A 291 8.23 -11.80 16.62
CA LEU A 291 8.48 -12.26 15.25
C LEU A 291 9.60 -13.31 15.17
N THR A 292 10.19 -13.68 16.31
CA THR A 292 11.27 -14.67 16.35
C THR A 292 10.69 -16.08 16.30
N GLU A 293 10.81 -16.72 15.14
CA GLU A 293 10.42 -18.11 14.93
C GLU A 293 11.43 -19.08 15.52
N LYS A 294 10.96 -20.13 16.22
CA LYS A 294 11.81 -21.25 16.67
C LYS A 294 12.44 -22.00 15.49
N LYS A 295 11.69 -22.09 14.38
CA LYS A 295 12.15 -22.67 13.11
C LYS A 295 11.67 -21.78 11.98
N SER A 296 12.53 -20.88 11.54
CA SER A 296 12.23 -20.02 10.40
C SER A 296 12.39 -20.79 9.10
N LYS A 297 11.32 -20.84 8.29
CA LYS A 297 11.29 -21.59 7.04
C LYS A 297 10.48 -20.88 5.98
N ASN A 298 10.91 -21.08 4.73
CA ASN A 298 10.14 -20.80 3.52
C ASN A 298 9.92 -22.10 2.75
N TYR A 299 9.39 -22.00 1.53
CA TYR A 299 9.20 -23.12 0.62
C TYR A 299 9.89 -22.85 -0.72
N ASP A 300 10.55 -23.86 -1.28
CA ASP A 300 11.12 -23.79 -2.63
C ASP A 300 10.01 -23.97 -3.68
N ILE A 301 9.40 -22.85 -4.03
CA ILE A 301 8.33 -22.76 -5.02
C ILE A 301 8.86 -21.93 -6.18
N ALA A 302 9.18 -22.59 -7.31
CA ALA A 302 9.57 -21.89 -8.52
C ALA A 302 8.36 -21.14 -9.10
N LEU A 303 8.55 -19.86 -9.39
CA LEU A 303 7.52 -18.96 -9.89
C LEU A 303 7.92 -18.44 -11.27
N GLU A 304 6.98 -18.46 -12.21
CA GLU A 304 7.19 -17.96 -13.56
C GLU A 304 6.06 -17.02 -13.97
N VAL A 305 6.42 -15.96 -14.70
CA VAL A 305 5.46 -15.04 -15.32
C VAL A 305 5.68 -15.02 -16.81
N GLN A 306 4.59 -15.21 -17.55
CA GLN A 306 4.56 -15.06 -18.99
C GLN A 306 3.61 -13.94 -19.38
N ILE A 307 3.96 -13.21 -20.44
CA ILE A 307 3.08 -12.23 -21.07
C ILE A 307 2.84 -12.67 -22.51
N LYS A 308 1.58 -12.76 -22.89
CA LYS A 308 1.17 -13.00 -24.27
C LYS A 308 0.60 -11.70 -24.85
N PRO A 309 1.30 -11.07 -25.80
CA PRO A 309 0.83 -9.85 -26.42
C PRO A 309 -0.47 -10.05 -27.19
N SER A 310 -1.31 -9.02 -27.22
CA SER A 310 -2.56 -9.04 -28.01
C SER A 310 -2.32 -9.42 -29.47
N GLY A 311 -3.14 -10.34 -29.99
CA GLY A 311 -3.03 -10.83 -31.37
C GLY A 311 -1.87 -11.80 -31.64
N GLN A 312 -1.00 -12.08 -30.67
CA GLN A 312 0.06 -13.09 -30.80
C GLN A 312 -0.41 -14.49 -30.33
N LYS A 313 0.17 -15.53 -30.93
CA LYS A 313 -0.09 -16.92 -30.56
C LYS A 313 0.70 -17.34 -29.32
N ASP A 314 1.97 -16.94 -29.28
CA ASP A 314 2.94 -17.38 -28.29
C ASP A 314 3.12 -16.35 -27.17
N SER A 315 3.28 -16.84 -25.95
CA SER A 315 3.68 -16.04 -24.80
C SER A 315 5.21 -15.89 -24.73
N SER A 316 5.69 -14.85 -24.06
CA SER A 316 7.09 -14.68 -23.68
C SER A 316 7.24 -14.83 -22.18
N LEU A 317 8.19 -15.64 -21.73
CA LEU A 317 8.57 -15.72 -20.32
C LEU A 317 9.35 -14.47 -19.92
N VAL A 318 8.85 -13.73 -18.93
CA VAL A 318 9.43 -12.43 -18.52
C VAL A 318 10.07 -12.47 -17.14
N THR A 319 9.65 -13.42 -16.28
CA THR A 319 10.18 -13.57 -14.92
C THR A 319 10.35 -15.04 -14.57
N ARG A 320 11.49 -15.38 -13.95
CA ARG A 320 11.75 -16.62 -13.20
C ARG A 320 12.18 -16.26 -11.77
N SER A 321 11.26 -16.35 -10.82
CA SER A 321 11.51 -16.02 -9.42
C SER A 321 11.26 -17.25 -8.53
N ASN A 322 11.33 -17.06 -7.21
CA ASN A 322 11.06 -18.12 -6.25
C ASN A 322 10.50 -17.56 -4.94
N PHE A 323 9.50 -18.23 -4.38
CA PHE A 323 8.92 -17.88 -3.09
C PHE A 323 9.96 -17.86 -1.95
N LYS A 324 11.01 -18.69 -2.01
CA LYS A 324 12.04 -18.76 -0.97
C LYS A 324 12.82 -17.46 -0.76
N ASN A 325 12.76 -16.52 -1.70
CA ASN A 325 13.39 -15.20 -1.61
C ASN A 325 12.65 -14.23 -0.67
N LEU A 326 11.46 -14.59 -0.18
CA LEU A 326 10.67 -13.74 0.70
C LEU A 326 11.36 -13.54 2.05
N TYR A 327 11.61 -12.29 2.45
CA TYR A 327 12.36 -11.98 3.67
C TYR A 327 11.52 -12.18 4.93
N TRP A 328 10.27 -11.69 4.92
CA TRP A 328 9.31 -11.95 5.99
C TRP A 328 8.46 -13.16 5.63
N THR A 329 8.47 -14.17 6.49
CA THR A 329 7.69 -15.41 6.28
C THR A 329 6.19 -15.15 6.41
N VAL A 330 5.35 -16.00 5.82
CA VAL A 330 3.88 -15.91 5.96
C VAL A 330 3.41 -16.06 7.41
N THR A 331 4.17 -16.78 8.23
CA THR A 331 3.94 -16.94 9.67
C THR A 331 4.27 -15.66 10.43
N GLN A 332 5.36 -14.96 10.08
CA GLN A 332 5.65 -13.62 10.61
C GLN A 332 4.61 -12.57 10.18
N GLN A 333 4.15 -12.62 8.93
CA GLN A 333 3.09 -11.74 8.42
C GLN A 333 1.80 -11.90 9.25
N LEU A 334 1.33 -13.13 9.45
CA LEU A 334 0.13 -13.43 10.23
C LEU A 334 0.28 -13.01 11.70
N ALA A 335 1.42 -13.34 12.33
CA ALA A 335 1.69 -12.95 13.71
C ALA A 335 1.71 -11.41 13.87
N HIS A 336 2.37 -10.70 12.96
CA HIS A 336 2.37 -9.24 12.96
C HIS A 336 0.97 -8.67 12.78
N HIS A 337 0.17 -9.24 11.87
CA HIS A 337 -1.19 -8.77 11.61
C HIS A 337 -2.07 -8.78 12.86
N THR A 338 -1.89 -9.77 13.72
CA THR A 338 -2.74 -9.97 14.92
C THR A 338 -2.16 -9.36 16.20
N ILE A 339 -0.92 -8.85 16.19
CA ILE A 339 -0.21 -8.43 17.41
C ILE A 339 -0.90 -7.26 18.15
N ASN A 340 -1.67 -6.44 17.44
CA ASN A 340 -2.44 -5.34 18.01
C ASN A 340 -3.86 -5.76 18.46
N GLY A 341 -4.19 -7.04 18.37
CA GLY A 341 -5.51 -7.58 18.66
C GLY A 341 -6.47 -7.63 17.47
N CYS A 342 -6.03 -7.30 16.24
CA CYS A 342 -6.85 -7.51 15.04
C CYS A 342 -7.24 -8.98 14.90
N ASN A 343 -8.52 -9.26 14.68
CA ASN A 343 -9.01 -10.60 14.38
C ASN A 343 -8.91 -10.90 12.89
N LEU A 344 -8.39 -12.07 12.58
CA LEU A 344 -8.52 -12.72 11.28
C LEU A 344 -9.73 -13.66 11.29
N ARG A 345 -10.22 -14.02 10.11
CA ARG A 345 -11.35 -14.92 9.89
C ARG A 345 -11.01 -16.00 8.86
N PRO A 346 -11.67 -17.16 8.92
CA PRO A 346 -11.51 -18.19 7.89
C PRO A 346 -11.84 -17.68 6.49
N GLY A 347 -10.88 -17.78 5.59
CA GLY A 347 -10.97 -17.28 4.22
C GLY A 347 -10.41 -15.87 4.00
N ASP A 348 -9.96 -15.17 5.04
CA ASP A 348 -9.17 -13.93 4.85
C ASP A 348 -7.89 -14.24 4.06
N LEU A 349 -7.45 -13.28 3.25
CA LEU A 349 -6.33 -13.44 2.32
C LEU A 349 -5.18 -12.51 2.70
N LEU A 350 -3.96 -13.06 2.79
CA LEU A 350 -2.75 -12.30 3.09
C LEU A 350 -1.78 -12.36 1.90
N GLY A 351 -1.74 -11.31 1.08
CA GLY A 351 -0.81 -11.15 -0.03
C GLY A 351 0.63 -10.96 0.44
N THR A 352 1.60 -11.56 -0.24
CA THR A 352 3.00 -11.51 0.20
C THR A 352 3.67 -10.16 -0.05
N GLY A 353 3.11 -9.34 -0.94
CA GLY A 353 3.85 -8.33 -1.68
C GLY A 353 4.63 -8.95 -2.84
N THR A 354 4.91 -8.12 -3.84
CA THR A 354 5.65 -8.50 -5.06
C THR A 354 6.92 -9.30 -4.74
N ILE A 355 7.06 -10.48 -5.35
CA ILE A 355 8.17 -11.42 -5.14
C ILE A 355 9.26 -11.21 -6.20
N SER A 356 10.23 -10.36 -5.89
CA SER A 356 11.47 -10.24 -6.67
C SER A 356 12.61 -11.06 -6.05
N GLY A 357 13.49 -11.58 -6.90
CA GLY A 357 14.76 -12.22 -6.52
C GLY A 357 15.99 -11.35 -6.80
N PRO A 358 17.20 -11.89 -6.57
CA PRO A 358 18.46 -11.18 -6.76
C PRO A 358 18.84 -10.99 -8.24
N GLU A 359 18.38 -11.87 -9.13
CA GLU A 359 18.76 -11.88 -10.54
C GLU A 359 17.87 -10.93 -11.38
N PRO A 360 18.40 -10.31 -12.45
CA PRO A 360 17.63 -9.38 -13.28
C PRO A 360 16.38 -9.98 -13.93
N ASP A 361 16.36 -11.29 -14.20
CA ASP A 361 15.22 -12.03 -14.76
C ASP A 361 14.27 -12.57 -13.68
N SER A 362 14.52 -12.26 -12.41
CA SER A 362 13.71 -12.68 -11.26
C SER A 362 12.87 -11.55 -10.65
N LEU A 363 12.73 -10.43 -11.36
CA LEU A 363 11.99 -9.25 -10.92
C LEU A 363 10.48 -9.46 -11.09
N GLY A 364 9.70 -9.09 -10.07
CA GLY A 364 8.30 -9.47 -9.92
C GLY A 364 7.27 -8.54 -10.59
N CYS A 365 7.69 -7.49 -11.30
CA CYS A 365 6.79 -6.57 -12.01
C CYS A 365 7.47 -5.82 -13.16
N LEU A 366 6.69 -5.22 -14.08
CA LEU A 366 7.23 -4.44 -15.20
C LEU A 366 7.91 -3.15 -14.75
N LEU A 367 7.49 -2.54 -13.65
CA LEU A 367 8.20 -1.40 -13.05
C LEU A 367 9.67 -1.73 -12.82
N GLU A 368 9.96 -2.90 -12.28
CA GLU A 368 11.32 -3.36 -12.03
C GLU A 368 11.99 -3.83 -13.32
N LEU A 369 11.34 -4.73 -14.08
CA LEU A 369 11.90 -5.31 -15.32
C LEU A 369 12.28 -4.23 -16.34
N THR A 370 11.47 -3.18 -16.44
CA THR A 370 11.68 -2.10 -17.40
C THR A 370 12.34 -0.86 -16.80
N TRP A 371 12.66 -0.89 -15.50
CA TRP A 371 13.21 0.23 -14.75
C TRP A 371 12.38 1.51 -14.94
N ASN A 372 11.09 1.42 -14.63
CA ASN A 372 10.08 2.46 -14.83
C ASN A 372 9.99 2.92 -16.30
N GLY A 373 10.04 1.97 -17.23
CA GLY A 373 9.95 2.20 -18.68
C GLY A 373 11.21 2.77 -19.34
N GLN A 374 12.32 2.89 -18.62
CA GLN A 374 13.61 3.35 -19.16
C GLN A 374 14.29 2.27 -20.02
N LYS A 375 14.04 1.00 -19.73
CA LYS A 375 14.59 -0.18 -20.41
C LYS A 375 13.46 -1.06 -20.93
N PRO A 376 12.92 -0.82 -22.13
CA PRO A 376 11.82 -1.62 -22.66
C PRO A 376 12.19 -3.11 -22.74
N LEU A 377 11.26 -3.98 -22.35
CA LEU A 377 11.35 -5.42 -22.51
C LEU A 377 10.91 -5.82 -23.93
N SER A 378 11.55 -6.82 -24.54
CA SER A 378 11.14 -7.34 -25.84
C SER A 378 10.30 -8.61 -25.66
N LEU A 379 9.03 -8.57 -26.05
CA LEU A 379 8.12 -9.71 -26.10
C LEU A 379 7.98 -10.17 -27.56
N ASN A 380 8.67 -11.25 -27.93
CA ASN A 380 8.70 -11.78 -29.30
C ASN A 380 8.97 -10.70 -30.39
N GLY A 381 9.85 -9.73 -30.09
CA GLY A 381 10.19 -8.62 -30.99
C GLY A 381 9.32 -7.37 -30.85
N THR A 382 8.27 -7.40 -30.02
CA THR A 382 7.46 -6.21 -29.69
C THR A 382 7.92 -5.59 -28.36
N PRO A 383 8.23 -4.28 -28.32
CA PRO A 383 8.67 -3.64 -27.08
C PRO A 383 7.51 -3.45 -26.10
N ARG A 384 7.79 -3.58 -24.80
CA ARG A 384 6.88 -3.25 -23.70
C ARG A 384 7.58 -2.44 -22.62
N LYS A 385 6.90 -1.41 -22.13
CA LYS A 385 7.28 -0.67 -20.91
C LYS A 385 6.36 -1.05 -19.74
N PHE A 386 5.07 -1.08 -20.03
CA PHE A 386 3.98 -1.47 -19.16
C PHE A 386 2.98 -2.27 -20.01
N LEU A 387 1.94 -2.83 -19.39
CA LEU A 387 0.95 -3.64 -20.09
C LEU A 387 0.14 -2.79 -21.06
N GLU A 388 -0.02 -3.29 -22.29
CA GLU A 388 -0.93 -2.74 -23.31
C GLU A 388 -2.29 -3.44 -23.24
N ASP A 389 -3.30 -2.93 -23.94
CA ASP A 389 -4.63 -3.54 -23.97
C ASP A 389 -4.62 -4.85 -24.79
N GLY A 390 -5.22 -5.89 -24.23
CA GLY A 390 -5.27 -7.24 -24.78
C GLY A 390 -4.03 -8.09 -24.46
N ASP A 391 -3.06 -7.57 -23.71
CA ASP A 391 -1.98 -8.38 -23.18
C ASP A 391 -2.55 -9.34 -22.10
N GLU A 392 -2.22 -10.62 -22.19
CA GLU A 392 -2.58 -11.64 -21.20
C GLU A 392 -1.35 -11.95 -20.32
N VAL A 393 -1.51 -11.83 -19.00
CA VAL A 393 -0.48 -12.15 -18.02
C VAL A 393 -0.81 -13.49 -17.38
N ILE A 394 0.16 -14.42 -17.35
CA ILE A 394 -0.03 -15.79 -16.88
C ILE A 394 1.05 -16.12 -15.86
N PHE A 395 0.66 -16.36 -14.61
CA PHE A 395 1.54 -16.85 -13.55
C PHE A 395 1.42 -18.36 -13.41
N THR A 396 2.55 -19.01 -13.19
CA THR A 396 2.62 -20.43 -12.80
C THR A 396 3.54 -20.60 -11.61
N GLY A 397 3.21 -21.52 -10.71
CA GLY A 397 4.02 -21.88 -9.56
C GLY A 397 4.11 -23.39 -9.41
N CYS A 398 5.30 -23.90 -9.10
CA CYS A 398 5.53 -25.33 -8.98
C CYS A 398 6.72 -25.66 -8.07
N CYS A 399 6.52 -26.59 -7.15
CA CYS A 399 7.60 -27.28 -6.44
C CYS A 399 8.01 -28.53 -7.22
N LYS A 400 9.32 -28.83 -7.28
CA LYS A 400 9.87 -29.99 -7.99
C LYS A 400 10.28 -31.08 -7.00
N GLY A 401 9.56 -32.21 -7.03
CA GLY A 401 9.86 -33.40 -6.24
C GLY A 401 10.59 -34.46 -7.06
N ASP A 402 10.88 -35.60 -6.42
CA ASP A 402 11.49 -36.76 -7.10
C ASP A 402 10.44 -37.50 -7.95
N GLY A 403 10.35 -37.14 -9.23
CA GLY A 403 9.43 -37.75 -10.20
C GLY A 403 7.97 -37.25 -10.12
N TYR A 404 7.71 -36.15 -9.43
CA TYR A 404 6.40 -35.49 -9.35
C TYR A 404 6.52 -33.98 -9.11
N ASN A 405 5.45 -33.24 -9.40
CA ASN A 405 5.36 -31.79 -9.19
C ASN A 405 4.24 -31.44 -8.21
N VAL A 406 4.42 -30.42 -7.37
CA VAL A 406 3.31 -29.82 -6.59
C VAL A 406 3.08 -28.42 -7.14
N GLY A 407 2.07 -28.29 -8.01
CA GLY A 407 1.80 -27.05 -8.74
C GLY A 407 0.50 -26.34 -8.34
N PHE A 408 0.42 -25.07 -8.70
CA PHE A 408 -0.67 -24.16 -8.31
C PHE A 408 -1.70 -23.91 -9.43
N GLY A 409 -1.59 -24.65 -10.53
CA GLY A 409 -2.30 -24.29 -11.76
C GLY A 409 -1.78 -22.97 -12.33
N THR A 410 -2.69 -22.11 -12.82
CA THR A 410 -2.39 -20.79 -13.37
C THR A 410 -3.17 -19.69 -12.66
N CYS A 411 -2.56 -18.52 -12.50
CA CYS A 411 -3.24 -17.26 -12.22
C CYS A 411 -3.09 -16.38 -13.47
N ALA A 412 -4.15 -16.24 -14.25
CA ALA A 412 -4.12 -15.55 -15.53
C ALA A 412 -5.20 -14.45 -15.61
N GLY A 413 -4.95 -13.42 -16.40
CA GLY A 413 -5.95 -12.40 -16.73
C GLY A 413 -5.50 -11.58 -17.93
N SER A 414 -6.46 -11.15 -18.74
CA SER A 414 -6.21 -10.29 -19.90
C SER A 414 -6.60 -8.86 -19.59
N THR A 415 -5.79 -7.91 -20.02
CA THR A 415 -6.14 -6.50 -19.92
C THR A 415 -7.16 -6.14 -21.00
N CYS A 416 -8.19 -5.38 -20.67
CA CYS A 416 -9.16 -4.91 -21.66
C CYS A 416 -9.30 -3.38 -21.66
N HIS A 417 -9.68 -2.85 -22.82
CA HIS A 417 -9.77 -1.42 -23.06
C HIS A 417 -10.76 -0.75 -22.10
N SER A 418 -10.43 0.45 -21.66
CA SER A 418 -11.34 1.27 -20.88
C SER A 418 -12.43 1.83 -21.80
N LEU A 419 -13.69 1.43 -21.62
CA LEU A 419 -14.79 1.97 -22.43
C LEU A 419 -14.80 3.52 -22.37
N GLU A 420 -14.66 4.17 -23.53
CA GLU A 420 -14.93 5.59 -23.65
C GLU A 420 -16.41 5.81 -23.31
N ILE A 421 -16.66 6.62 -22.28
CA ILE A 421 -17.97 7.26 -22.17
C ILE A 421 -18.01 8.23 -23.35
N LEU A 422 -18.63 7.81 -24.45
CA LEU A 422 -19.14 8.70 -25.47
C LEU A 422 -19.97 9.76 -24.73
N ARG A 423 -19.37 10.93 -24.49
CA ARG A 423 -20.12 12.07 -23.98
C ARG A 423 -21.25 12.30 -24.98
N ALA A 424 -22.48 12.21 -24.50
CA ALA A 424 -23.65 12.67 -25.22
C ALA A 424 -23.52 14.19 -25.46
N GLU A 425 -22.74 14.59 -26.45
CA GLU A 425 -22.71 15.97 -26.97
C GLU A 425 -23.86 16.22 -27.97
N ASN A 426 -24.73 15.23 -28.21
CA ASN A 426 -25.92 15.35 -29.05
C ASN A 426 -27.22 15.61 -28.25
N ALA A 427 -27.16 16.50 -27.26
CA ALA A 427 -28.35 17.09 -26.64
C ALA A 427 -28.28 18.62 -26.65
N LYS A 428 -27.84 19.21 -27.77
CA LYS A 428 -28.10 20.61 -28.12
C LYS A 428 -28.99 20.66 -29.35
N GLN A 429 -30.24 20.21 -29.22
CA GLN A 429 -31.29 20.66 -30.13
C GLN A 429 -32.65 20.61 -29.43
N THR A 430 -33.30 21.77 -29.46
CA THR A 430 -34.75 22.01 -29.29
C THR A 430 -35.37 21.75 -27.91
N MET A 431 -35.32 22.76 -27.03
CA MET A 431 -36.53 23.26 -26.38
C MET A 431 -36.46 24.78 -26.18
N LYS A 432 -37.53 25.47 -26.64
CA LYS A 432 -37.74 26.91 -26.54
C LYS A 432 -38.17 27.32 -25.11
N PRO A 433 -37.96 28.58 -24.70
CA PRO A 433 -38.14 29.03 -23.33
C PRO A 433 -39.60 29.44 -23.07
N SER A 434 -40.18 28.98 -21.97
CA SER A 434 -41.41 29.55 -21.41
C SER A 434 -41.17 29.98 -19.96
N ARG A 435 -41.48 31.25 -19.72
CA ARG A 435 -41.33 32.05 -18.49
C ARG A 435 -42.13 31.47 -17.32
N GLN A 436 -41.60 31.56 -16.10
CA GLN A 436 -41.99 32.56 -15.08
C GLN A 436 -41.30 32.25 -13.75
N PHE A 437 -40.66 33.28 -13.19
CA PHE A 437 -40.18 33.32 -11.81
C PHE A 437 -41.35 33.62 -10.87
N SER A 438 -41.46 32.88 -9.77
CA SER A 438 -42.09 33.35 -8.55
C SER A 438 -41.45 32.66 -7.34
N HIS A 439 -40.77 33.47 -6.51
CA HIS A 439 -40.41 33.14 -5.14
C HIS A 439 -41.66 32.87 -4.32
N PHE A 440 -41.65 31.82 -3.49
CA PHE A 440 -42.29 31.81 -2.18
C PHE A 440 -41.56 30.77 -1.30
N GLY A 441 -40.97 31.24 -0.22
CA GLY A 441 -40.53 30.39 0.88
C GLY A 441 -41.70 30.08 1.80
N TYR A 442 -41.64 28.97 2.53
CA TYR A 442 -42.27 28.86 3.84
C TYR A 442 -41.46 27.91 4.74
N SER A 443 -41.10 28.49 5.88
CA SER A 443 -40.71 27.86 7.14
C SER A 443 -41.92 27.19 7.78
N SER A 444 -41.71 26.07 8.49
CA SER A 444 -42.66 25.57 9.49
C SER A 444 -41.95 25.38 10.83
N SER A 445 -42.16 26.34 11.72
CA SER A 445 -41.87 26.29 13.15
C SER A 445 -43.07 25.70 13.91
N THR A 446 -42.82 24.83 14.88
CA THR A 446 -43.80 24.47 15.91
C THR A 446 -43.26 24.87 17.28
N THR A 447 -44.02 25.70 17.99
CA THR A 447 -43.75 26.29 19.31
C THR A 447 -44.23 25.36 20.43
N VAL A 448 -43.52 25.33 21.57
CA VAL A 448 -44.08 24.95 22.87
C VAL A 448 -43.86 26.09 23.86
N THR A 449 -44.97 26.50 24.48
CA THR A 449 -45.14 27.64 25.37
C THR A 449 -44.82 27.27 26.82
N PHE A 450 -44.20 28.17 27.59
CA PHE A 450 -44.28 28.17 29.05
C PHE A 450 -44.79 29.53 29.55
N THR A 451 -45.84 29.47 30.36
CA THR A 451 -46.54 30.59 31.02
C THR A 451 -45.83 31.01 32.31
N PHE A 452 -45.67 32.32 32.51
CA PHE A 452 -45.26 32.93 33.79
C PHE A 452 -46.49 33.34 34.61
N HIS A 453 -46.42 33.17 35.93
CA HIS A 453 -47.24 33.88 36.90
C HIS A 453 -46.30 34.68 37.84
N GLY A 454 -46.63 35.96 38.05
CA GLY A 454 -45.98 36.84 39.01
C GLY A 454 -46.90 37.11 40.21
N ASP A 455 -46.32 37.49 41.35
CA ASP A 455 -46.36 38.86 41.91
C ASP A 455 -46.10 38.90 43.43
N TYR A 456 -45.61 40.08 43.88
CA TYR A 456 -45.51 40.63 45.26
C TYR A 456 -44.45 40.01 46.20
N SER A 457 -43.70 40.72 47.06
CA SER A 457 -43.73 42.07 47.65
C SER A 457 -42.45 42.32 48.50
N ASP A 458 -42.06 43.61 48.63
CA ASP A 458 -41.45 44.31 49.78
C ASP A 458 -40.10 43.92 50.43
N SER A 459 -39.39 44.98 50.86
CA SER A 459 -37.98 45.07 51.32
C SER A 459 -37.81 44.96 52.88
N PRO A 460 -36.60 45.16 53.48
CA PRO A 460 -35.85 44.24 54.38
C PRO A 460 -35.91 44.61 55.91
N PRO A 461 -35.30 43.90 56.91
CA PRO A 461 -33.84 43.94 57.30
C PRO A 461 -33.37 42.67 58.12
N PRO A 462 -32.32 42.71 58.99
CA PRO A 462 -30.88 42.71 58.76
C PRO A 462 -30.13 41.42 59.20
N GLN A 463 -28.90 41.27 58.69
CA GLN A 463 -27.73 40.48 59.15
C GLN A 463 -27.92 39.31 60.13
N GLU A 464 -27.58 38.10 59.64
CA GLU A 464 -26.79 37.12 60.40
C GLU A 464 -25.78 36.45 59.46
N SER A 465 -24.51 36.48 59.84
CA SER A 465 -23.40 35.86 59.14
C SER A 465 -23.50 34.34 59.23
N LYS A 466 -23.87 33.69 58.13
CA LYS A 466 -23.64 32.25 57.93
C LYS A 466 -22.47 32.08 56.97
N GLU A 467 -21.42 31.42 57.44
CA GLU A 467 -20.37 30.87 56.60
C GLU A 467 -21.00 29.85 55.65
N ILE A 468 -21.06 30.18 54.36
CA ILE A 468 -21.41 29.28 53.27
C ILE A 468 -20.10 28.88 52.59
N PRO A 469 -19.84 27.59 52.34
CA PRO A 469 -18.62 27.15 51.68
C PRO A 469 -18.49 27.83 50.31
N VAL A 470 -17.31 28.35 50.00
CA VAL A 470 -16.97 28.74 48.63
C VAL A 470 -16.88 27.45 47.81
N GLU A 471 -17.99 27.08 47.14
CA GLU A 471 -17.91 26.18 46.00
C GLU A 471 -17.09 26.91 44.93
N THR A 472 -15.91 26.35 44.63
CA THR A 472 -15.13 26.73 43.46
C THR A 472 -16.05 26.73 42.24
N PRO A 473 -16.02 27.76 41.36
CA PRO A 473 -16.85 27.77 40.18
C PRO A 473 -16.56 26.51 39.37
N VAL A 474 -17.55 25.63 39.26
CA VAL A 474 -17.50 24.46 38.40
C VAL A 474 -17.20 24.98 36.99
N PRO A 475 -16.13 24.52 36.31
CA PRO A 475 -15.87 24.96 34.95
C PRO A 475 -17.07 24.54 34.11
N ILE A 476 -17.75 25.52 33.50
CA ILE A 476 -18.74 25.26 32.47
C ILE A 476 -17.99 24.64 31.30
N THR A 477 -18.00 23.30 31.23
CA THR A 477 -17.48 22.57 30.09
C THR A 477 -18.45 22.80 28.93
N VAL A 478 -18.16 23.80 28.11
CA VAL A 478 -18.86 24.01 26.84
C VAL A 478 -18.52 22.84 25.93
N TYR A 479 -19.42 21.87 25.81
CA TYR A 479 -19.31 20.80 24.83
C TYR A 479 -19.51 21.38 23.43
N LEU A 480 -18.40 21.65 22.75
CA LEU A 480 -18.42 21.90 21.31
C LEU A 480 -18.88 20.61 20.61
N PRO A 481 -19.79 20.69 19.62
CA PRO A 481 -20.08 19.58 18.71
C PRO A 481 -18.78 18.93 18.19
N GLN A 482 -18.73 17.59 18.14
CA GLN A 482 -17.51 16.82 17.87
C GLN A 482 -16.82 17.22 16.55
N ASP A 483 -17.58 17.61 15.54
CA ASP A 483 -17.13 18.12 14.25
C ASP A 483 -16.42 19.47 14.36
N ILE A 484 -16.96 20.41 15.15
CA ILE A 484 -16.36 21.73 15.40
C ILE A 484 -15.10 21.58 16.26
N ALA A 485 -15.13 20.71 17.27
CA ALA A 485 -13.97 20.40 18.09
C ALA A 485 -12.84 19.76 17.26
N ALA A 486 -13.17 18.78 16.42
CA ALA A 486 -12.22 18.12 15.52
C ALA A 486 -11.63 19.12 14.51
N ALA A 487 -12.44 19.98 13.92
CA ALA A 487 -11.97 21.02 13.00
C ALA A 487 -11.00 22.00 13.68
N LYS A 488 -11.28 22.44 14.91
CA LYS A 488 -10.37 23.29 15.70
C LYS A 488 -9.06 22.58 16.05
N ILE A 489 -9.11 21.31 16.46
CA ILE A 489 -7.92 20.52 16.80
C ILE A 489 -7.05 20.29 15.55
N GLN A 490 -7.65 19.86 14.44
CA GLN A 490 -6.93 19.64 13.18
C GLN A 490 -6.32 20.94 12.65
N SER A 491 -7.05 22.04 12.77
CA SER A 491 -6.60 23.38 12.40
C SER A 491 -5.37 23.83 13.22
N ALA A 492 -5.40 23.65 14.55
CA ALA A 492 -4.29 23.97 15.45
C ALA A 492 -3.06 23.08 15.19
N TYR A 493 -3.29 21.79 14.94
CA TYR A 493 -2.23 20.84 14.61
C TYR A 493 -1.54 21.19 13.28
N ARG A 494 -2.29 21.46 12.21
CA ARG A 494 -1.75 21.88 10.91
C ARG A 494 -0.92 23.16 11.03
N ALA A 495 -1.40 24.14 11.79
CA ALA A 495 -0.67 25.38 12.05
C ALA A 495 0.64 25.14 12.85
N ARG A 496 0.64 24.21 13.81
CA ARG A 496 1.85 23.83 14.56
C ARG A 496 2.89 23.15 13.67
N VAL A 497 2.46 22.23 12.82
CA VAL A 497 3.33 21.52 11.87
C VAL A 497 4.00 22.52 10.92
N ILE A 498 3.22 23.41 10.29
CA ILE A 498 3.75 24.43 9.37
C ILE A 498 4.79 25.32 10.07
N ARG A 499 4.50 25.79 11.30
CA ARG A 499 5.45 26.60 12.08
C ARG A 499 6.77 25.88 12.35
N ASN A 500 6.73 24.60 12.69
CA ASN A 500 7.95 23.83 12.93
C ASN A 500 8.81 23.69 11.67
N LEU A 501 8.17 23.44 10.52
CA LEU A 501 8.87 23.38 9.23
C LEU A 501 9.49 24.73 8.85
N TYR A 502 8.78 25.83 9.09
CA TYR A 502 9.31 27.17 8.85
C TYR A 502 10.48 27.53 9.78
N LYS A 503 10.42 27.13 11.06
CA LYS A 503 11.56 27.32 11.99
C LYS A 503 12.80 26.59 11.50
N GLN A 504 12.65 25.39 10.94
CA GLN A 504 13.77 24.66 10.33
C GLN A 504 14.34 25.38 9.10
N ILE A 505 13.47 25.85 8.19
CA ILE A 505 13.90 26.63 7.01
C ILE A 505 14.59 27.93 7.44
N SER A 506 14.04 28.65 8.41
CA SER A 506 14.61 29.89 8.94
C SER A 506 15.97 29.66 9.59
N ALA A 507 16.15 28.56 10.33
CA ALA A 507 17.44 28.22 10.93
C ALA A 507 18.51 27.97 9.86
N VAL A 508 18.16 27.26 8.78
CA VAL A 508 19.05 27.04 7.63
C VAL A 508 19.39 28.38 6.95
N ASN A 509 18.42 29.27 6.79
CA ASN A 509 18.64 30.59 6.21
C ASN A 509 19.58 31.46 7.08
N SER A 510 19.44 31.42 8.40
CA SER A 510 20.36 32.12 9.32
C SER A 510 21.77 31.53 9.31
N GLU A 511 21.92 30.22 9.10
CA GLU A 511 23.23 29.60 8.86
C GLU A 511 23.83 30.09 7.53
N ALA A 512 23.02 30.24 6.47
CA ALA A 512 23.45 30.81 5.19
C ALA A 512 23.85 32.29 5.30
N ASP A 513 23.14 33.10 6.11
CA ASP A 513 23.52 34.50 6.41
C ASP A 513 24.94 34.59 7.00
N ARG A 514 25.28 33.69 7.92
CA ARG A 514 26.60 33.65 8.55
C ARG A 514 27.69 33.27 7.55
N LEU A 515 27.42 32.29 6.68
CA LEU A 515 28.37 31.90 5.63
C LEU A 515 28.59 33.03 4.63
N GLN A 516 27.54 33.76 4.26
CA GLN A 516 27.66 34.92 3.40
C GLN A 516 28.57 36.00 4.02
N LEU A 517 28.38 36.33 5.30
CA LEU A 517 29.21 37.30 6.00
C LEU A 517 30.68 36.85 6.10
N LEU A 518 30.93 35.54 6.17
CA LEU A 518 32.28 34.98 6.15
C LEU A 518 32.89 35.10 4.75
N ILE A 519 32.16 34.73 3.70
CA ILE A 519 32.61 34.83 2.29
C ILE A 519 32.90 36.28 1.89
N GLN A 520 32.23 37.26 2.51
CA GLN A 520 32.47 38.68 2.30
C GLN A 520 33.76 39.22 2.94
N ARG A 521 34.41 38.47 3.84
CA ARG A 521 35.67 38.90 4.47
C ARG A 521 36.84 38.63 3.54
N GLN A 522 37.66 39.66 3.31
CA GLN A 522 38.82 39.57 2.43
C GLN A 522 39.80 38.46 2.86
N GLU A 523 40.03 38.28 4.16
CA GLU A 523 40.87 37.21 4.70
C GLU A 523 40.38 35.80 4.31
N THR A 524 39.05 35.59 4.28
CA THR A 524 38.44 34.31 3.92
C THR A 524 38.54 34.08 2.40
N VAL A 525 38.37 35.12 1.59
CA VAL A 525 38.56 35.06 0.13
C VAL A 525 40.01 34.72 -0.22
N ASP A 526 40.97 35.36 0.45
CA ASP A 526 42.40 35.12 0.23
C ASP A 526 42.80 33.69 0.69
N SER A 527 42.23 33.21 1.80
CA SER A 527 42.40 31.83 2.26
C SER A 527 41.86 30.81 1.24
N ILE A 528 40.66 31.01 0.71
CA ILE A 528 40.04 30.14 -0.32
C ILE A 528 40.83 30.15 -1.64
N ARG A 529 41.48 31.27 -2.00
CA ARG A 529 42.37 31.32 -3.17
C ARG A 529 43.69 30.58 -2.97
N SER A 530 44.19 30.55 -1.74
CA SER A 530 45.50 29.99 -1.41
C SER A 530 45.48 28.50 -1.07
N ASP A 531 44.35 27.99 -0.53
CA ASP A 531 44.20 26.60 -0.09
C ASP A 531 42.87 25.99 -0.59
N ASP A 532 42.98 25.02 -1.50
CA ASP A 532 41.86 24.26 -2.04
C ASP A 532 41.09 23.48 -0.95
N ARG A 533 41.71 23.20 0.21
CA ARG A 533 41.04 22.52 1.33
C ARG A 533 40.00 23.41 2.01
N GLU A 534 40.27 24.71 2.16
CA GLU A 534 39.31 25.65 2.74
C GLU A 534 38.13 25.90 1.80
N LYS A 535 38.37 25.87 0.48
CA LYS A 535 37.28 25.83 -0.52
C LYS A 535 36.40 24.60 -0.35
N LEU A 536 37.00 23.41 -0.28
CA LEU A 536 36.27 22.15 -0.12
C LEU A 536 35.43 22.15 1.16
N ARG A 537 35.98 22.68 2.26
CA ARG A 537 35.29 22.83 3.54
C ARG A 537 34.07 23.77 3.45
N MET A 538 34.20 24.89 2.74
CA MET A 538 33.10 25.85 2.55
C MET A 538 31.98 25.24 1.69
N ASN A 539 32.35 24.58 0.60
CA ASN A 539 31.41 23.86 -0.28
C ASN A 539 30.71 22.71 0.46
N GLU A 540 31.43 21.95 1.28
CA GLU A 540 30.83 20.90 2.13
C GLU A 540 29.82 21.50 3.12
N THR A 541 30.13 22.66 3.70
CA THR A 541 29.23 23.33 4.64
C THR A 541 27.95 23.84 3.94
N LEU A 542 28.06 24.43 2.75
CA LEU A 542 26.92 24.86 1.94
C LEU A 542 26.07 23.66 1.47
N MET A 543 26.69 22.55 1.08
CA MET A 543 25.99 21.31 0.70
C MET A 543 25.25 20.69 1.89
N ARG A 544 25.81 20.74 3.11
CA ARG A 544 25.10 20.30 4.32
C ARG A 544 23.85 21.15 4.59
N LEU A 545 23.87 22.45 4.28
CA LEU A 545 22.68 23.30 4.38
C LEU A 545 21.59 22.89 3.37
N LEU A 546 21.97 22.57 2.13
CA LEU A 546 21.03 22.06 1.12
C LEU A 546 20.40 20.73 1.55
N LEU A 547 21.20 19.79 2.07
CA LEU A 547 20.71 18.51 2.57
C LEU A 547 19.76 18.67 3.77
N LYS A 548 20.08 19.58 4.71
CA LYS A 548 19.17 19.95 5.81
C LYS A 548 17.86 20.52 5.26
N LEU A 549 17.91 21.35 4.23
CA LEU A 549 16.74 21.97 3.62
C LEU A 549 15.87 20.98 2.85
N ASP A 550 16.48 20.01 2.17
CA ASP A 550 15.79 18.93 1.45
C ASP A 550 15.06 17.95 2.40
N SER A 551 15.54 17.82 3.63
CA SER A 551 14.87 17.04 4.68
C SER A 551 13.52 17.64 5.12
N VAL A 552 13.22 18.90 4.77
CA VAL A 552 11.96 19.58 5.09
C VAL A 552 10.86 19.18 4.08
N PRO A 553 9.75 18.53 4.53
CA PRO A 553 8.67 18.10 3.64
C PRO A 553 7.97 19.27 2.94
N GLY A 554 7.91 19.24 1.60
CA GLY A 554 7.29 20.28 0.76
C GLY A 554 5.76 20.18 0.61
N ILE A 555 5.07 19.61 1.60
CA ILE A 555 3.64 19.23 1.53
C ILE A 555 2.73 20.47 1.40
N ASN A 556 3.16 21.60 1.95
CA ASN A 556 2.43 22.87 1.86
C ASN A 556 3.04 23.78 0.78
N PRO A 557 2.25 24.38 -0.12
CA PRO A 557 2.75 25.26 -1.19
C PRO A 557 3.62 26.41 -0.69
N THR A 558 3.27 27.02 0.44
CA THR A 558 3.99 28.15 1.05
C THR A 558 5.35 27.69 1.61
N VAL A 559 5.37 26.55 2.32
CA VAL A 559 6.62 25.93 2.82
C VAL A 559 7.55 25.56 1.65
N ARG A 560 6.98 25.01 0.58
CA ARG A 560 7.72 24.65 -0.64
C ARG A 560 8.34 25.88 -1.31
N GLU A 561 7.63 27.01 -1.35
CA GLU A 561 8.16 28.25 -1.89
C GLU A 561 9.29 28.81 -1.03
N ALA A 562 9.11 28.86 0.30
CA ALA A 562 10.15 29.28 1.23
C ALA A 562 11.41 28.42 1.10
N ARG A 563 11.25 27.09 1.03
CA ARG A 563 12.33 26.13 0.78
C ARG A 563 13.08 26.45 -0.52
N ARG A 564 12.35 26.59 -1.64
CA ARG A 564 12.94 26.90 -2.96
C ARG A 564 13.75 28.20 -2.96
N LYS A 565 13.31 29.22 -2.24
CA LYS A 565 14.04 30.49 -2.20
C LYS A 565 15.34 30.40 -1.38
N VAL A 566 15.34 29.69 -0.24
CA VAL A 566 16.58 29.45 0.52
C VAL A 566 17.53 28.53 -0.26
N SER A 567 17.02 27.51 -0.97
CA SER A 567 17.86 26.65 -1.83
C SER A 567 18.58 27.47 -2.91
N ARG A 568 17.86 28.36 -3.62
CA ARG A 568 18.48 29.23 -4.64
C ARG A 568 19.60 30.08 -4.06
N ARG A 569 19.37 30.68 -2.89
CA ARG A 569 20.37 31.48 -2.20
C ARG A 569 21.63 30.69 -1.83
N VAL A 570 21.49 29.46 -1.33
CA VAL A 570 22.64 28.62 -0.98
C VAL A 570 23.43 28.21 -2.23
N VAL A 571 22.74 27.96 -3.35
CA VAL A 571 23.38 27.70 -4.64
C VAL A 571 24.13 28.93 -5.17
N GLU A 572 23.53 30.13 -5.08
CA GLU A 572 24.22 31.39 -5.44
C GLU A 572 25.50 31.61 -4.60
N LEU A 573 25.47 31.29 -3.30
CA LEU A 573 26.66 31.36 -2.45
C LEU A 573 27.73 30.33 -2.87
N GLN A 574 27.31 29.15 -3.33
CA GLN A 574 28.22 28.12 -3.84
C GLN A 574 28.89 28.56 -5.15
N GLU A 575 28.14 29.18 -6.07
CA GLU A 575 28.69 29.77 -7.29
C GLU A 575 29.71 30.88 -7.00
N ILE A 576 29.46 31.71 -5.98
CA ILE A 576 30.42 32.74 -5.54
C ILE A 576 31.72 32.09 -5.02
N VAL A 577 31.63 31.06 -4.17
CA VAL A 577 32.80 30.34 -3.65
C VAL A 577 33.59 29.67 -4.77
N ASP A 578 32.91 29.07 -5.74
CA ASP A 578 33.55 28.43 -6.88
C ASP A 578 34.20 29.44 -7.84
N GLY A 579 33.60 30.63 -8.00
CA GLY A 579 34.12 31.74 -8.79
C GLY A 579 35.38 32.39 -8.20
N ILE A 580 35.57 32.36 -6.87
CA ILE A 580 36.77 32.91 -6.21
C ILE A 580 38.07 32.21 -6.68
N SER A 581 38.01 30.92 -7.03
CA SER A 581 39.17 30.16 -7.54
C SER A 581 39.46 30.36 -9.03
N GLY A 582 38.50 30.88 -9.80
CA GLY A 582 38.64 31.10 -11.25
C GLY A 582 39.55 32.27 -11.62
N ALA A 583 39.84 33.16 -10.67
CA ALA A 583 40.72 34.31 -10.84
C ALA A 583 42.15 33.98 -10.38
N LYS A 584 42.90 33.22 -11.19
CA LYS A 584 44.37 33.24 -11.12
C LYS A 584 44.88 34.37 -12.02
N LEU A 585 45.86 35.11 -11.51
CA LEU A 585 46.46 36.31 -12.10
C LEU A 585 46.92 36.07 -13.55
N ASP A 586 46.24 36.70 -14.49
CA ASP A 586 46.88 37.30 -15.67
C ASP A 586 46.47 38.77 -15.67
N GLY A 587 47.47 39.64 -15.60
CA GLY A 587 47.27 41.07 -15.72
C GLY A 587 46.83 41.38 -17.13
N ASP A 588 45.60 41.84 -17.28
CA ASP A 588 45.24 42.94 -18.17
C ASP A 588 43.83 43.43 -17.82
N ASP A 589 43.75 44.74 -17.73
CA ASP A 589 42.62 45.56 -17.35
C ASP A 589 41.59 45.57 -18.49
N GLU A 590 40.54 44.72 -18.46
CA GLU A 590 39.27 44.91 -19.20
C GLU A 590 38.24 43.75 -19.07
N CYS A 591 37.95 43.23 -17.87
CA CYS A 591 36.80 42.32 -17.71
C CYS A 591 36.02 42.42 -16.38
N PHE A 592 36.20 43.52 -15.63
CA PHE A 592 35.47 43.79 -14.38
C PHE A 592 34.33 44.80 -14.54
N GLY A 593 33.74 44.88 -15.73
CA GLY A 593 32.65 45.82 -16.03
C GLY A 593 31.25 45.42 -15.54
N ARG A 594 31.07 44.28 -14.87
CA ARG A 594 29.71 43.78 -14.52
C ARG A 594 29.44 43.48 -13.03
N TRP A 595 30.42 43.69 -12.15
CA TRP A 595 30.25 43.50 -10.71
C TRP A 595 30.94 44.62 -9.93
N GLY A 596 30.52 45.85 -10.19
CA GLY A 596 30.97 47.01 -9.41
C GLY A 596 30.34 47.05 -8.01
N PRO A 597 30.89 47.84 -7.07
CA PRO A 597 30.51 47.88 -5.64
C PRO A 597 29.10 48.42 -5.35
N ARG A 598 28.26 48.62 -6.38
CA ARG A 598 26.88 49.12 -6.30
C ARG A 598 25.82 48.11 -6.73
N GLY A 599 26.21 46.87 -7.06
CA GLY A 599 25.27 45.77 -7.36
C GLY A 599 24.89 44.91 -6.15
N ILE A 600 25.59 45.09 -5.02
CA ILE A 600 25.34 44.35 -3.78
C ILE A 600 24.41 45.19 -2.90
N PHE A 601 23.12 45.31 -3.22
CA PHE A 601 22.09 45.71 -2.24
C PHE A 601 20.69 45.49 -2.81
N SER A 602 20.20 44.26 -2.69
CA SER A 602 18.77 44.00 -2.50
C SER A 602 18.57 42.72 -1.68
N MET A 603 19.26 42.64 -0.55
CA MET A 603 19.09 41.60 0.48
C MET A 603 18.41 42.16 1.74
N ARG A 604 17.58 43.19 1.60
CA ARG A 604 16.79 43.78 2.70
C ARG A 604 15.31 43.37 2.70
N ASN A 605 14.83 42.64 1.71
CA ASN A 605 13.40 42.33 1.55
C ASN A 605 12.94 41.01 2.18
N TRP A 606 13.80 40.28 2.91
CA TRP A 606 13.42 38.98 3.46
C TRP A 606 12.74 39.05 4.81
N ASP A 607 13.18 39.96 5.68
CA ASP A 607 12.44 40.28 6.90
C ASP A 607 11.06 40.83 6.54
N GLU A 608 10.97 41.70 5.53
CA GLU A 608 9.70 42.22 4.99
C GLU A 608 8.82 41.14 4.35
N ALA A 609 9.39 40.16 3.64
CA ALA A 609 8.62 39.07 3.02
C ALA A 609 8.10 38.04 4.04
N VAL A 610 8.83 37.84 5.15
CA VAL A 610 8.36 37.04 6.29
C VAL A 610 7.27 37.82 7.03
N GLU A 611 7.45 39.12 7.21
CA GLU A 611 6.49 40.05 7.83
C GLU A 611 5.15 40.09 7.06
N GLU A 612 5.20 40.17 5.73
CA GLU A 612 4.00 40.18 4.85
C GLU A 612 3.25 38.83 4.84
N MET A 613 3.97 37.72 5.02
CA MET A 613 3.39 36.37 5.08
C MET A 613 2.78 36.07 6.46
N GLU A 614 3.40 36.54 7.55
CA GLU A 614 2.84 36.48 8.90
C GLU A 614 1.57 37.34 9.01
N GLU A 615 1.54 38.51 8.34
CA GLU A 615 0.37 39.38 8.27
C GLU A 615 -0.83 38.71 7.57
N ARG A 616 -0.62 38.01 6.45
CA ARG A 616 -1.69 37.26 5.77
C ARG A 616 -2.24 36.12 6.62
N LEU A 617 -1.38 35.42 7.37
CA LEU A 617 -1.77 34.37 8.31
C LEU A 617 -2.60 34.92 9.48
N CYS A 618 -2.30 36.13 9.96
CA CYS A 618 -3.08 36.83 10.99
C CYS A 618 -4.47 37.26 10.48
N ARG A 619 -4.56 37.79 9.25
CA ARG A 619 -5.83 38.21 8.64
C ARG A 619 -6.77 37.04 8.33
N GLU A 620 -6.25 35.87 8.00
CA GLU A 620 -7.07 34.71 7.65
C GLU A 620 -7.78 34.04 8.85
N ARG A 621 -7.42 34.34 10.11
CA ARG A 621 -7.97 33.66 11.30
C ARG A 621 -8.19 34.50 12.58
N GLY A 622 -7.92 35.81 12.56
CA GLY A 622 -8.00 36.66 13.77
C GLY A 622 -9.42 36.98 14.24
N GLY A 623 -9.90 36.28 15.27
CA GLY A 623 -11.08 36.65 16.07
C GLY A 623 -10.72 37.34 17.40
N PRO A 624 -11.68 37.59 18.31
CA PRO A 624 -11.56 38.46 19.50
C PRO A 624 -10.52 38.07 20.57
N GLU A 625 -9.69 37.05 20.36
CA GLU A 625 -8.57 36.68 21.23
C GLU A 625 -7.19 36.97 20.58
N MET A 626 -7.16 37.92 19.64
CA MET A 626 -6.00 38.34 18.87
C MET A 626 -4.80 38.77 19.75
N GLU A 627 -5.06 39.53 20.83
CA GLU A 627 -4.00 40.01 21.73
C GLU A 627 -3.30 38.86 22.48
N ARG A 628 -4.07 37.85 22.92
CA ARG A 628 -3.53 36.65 23.57
C ARG A 628 -2.72 35.81 22.58
N PHE A 629 -3.21 35.69 21.34
CA PHE A 629 -2.52 34.94 20.28
C PHE A 629 -1.18 35.57 19.89
N CYS A 630 -1.13 36.90 19.74
CA CYS A 630 0.10 37.63 19.43
C CYS A 630 1.11 37.61 20.60
N ALA A 631 0.62 37.75 21.84
CA ALA A 631 1.47 37.75 23.04
C ALA A 631 2.06 36.37 23.37
N GLU A 632 1.30 35.29 23.23
CA GLU A 632 1.77 33.94 23.59
C GLU A 632 2.57 33.23 22.48
N TYR A 633 2.30 33.51 21.20
CA TYR A 633 2.76 32.60 20.12
C TYR A 633 3.59 33.23 18.99
N LEU A 634 3.68 34.56 18.88
CA LEU A 634 4.41 35.26 17.80
C LEU A 634 5.54 36.18 18.30
N GLY A 635 5.62 36.45 19.61
CA GLY A 635 6.71 37.20 20.23
C GLY A 635 6.49 38.73 20.27
N PHE A 636 7.28 39.40 21.12
CA PHE A 636 7.04 40.76 21.63
C PHE A 636 7.01 41.89 20.56
N ARG A 637 7.57 41.68 19.36
CA ARG A 637 7.63 42.71 18.31
C ARG A 637 6.29 42.94 17.60
N CYS A 638 5.48 41.89 17.42
CA CYS A 638 4.14 42.00 16.83
C CYS A 638 3.14 42.71 17.77
N LEU A 639 3.21 42.41 19.07
CA LEU A 639 2.35 43.00 20.10
C LEU A 639 2.59 44.50 20.29
N GLN A 640 3.85 44.96 20.19
CA GLN A 640 4.21 46.38 20.35
C GLN A 640 3.67 47.30 19.25
N ARG A 641 3.34 46.76 18.06
CA ARG A 641 2.84 47.55 16.92
C ARG A 641 1.32 47.56 16.87
N PHE A 642 0.66 46.46 17.23
CA PHE A 642 -0.80 46.41 17.44
C PHE A 642 -1.28 47.35 18.55
N LEU A 643 -0.46 47.60 19.57
CA LEU A 643 -0.79 48.57 20.63
C LEU A 643 -0.45 50.03 20.24
N ARG A 644 0.15 50.27 19.06
CA ARG A 644 0.55 51.59 18.56
C ARG A 644 -0.31 52.12 17.41
N GLU A 645 -1.03 51.25 16.72
CA GLU A 645 -2.00 51.56 15.65
C GLU A 645 -3.40 51.17 16.12
#